data_AF-A0A0V1AE77-F1
#
_entry.id   AF-A0A0V1AE77-F1
#
_cell.length_a   1.000
_cell.length_b   1.000
_cell.length_c   1.000
_cell.angle_alpha   90.00
_cell.angle_beta   90.00
_cell.angle_gamma   90.00
#
_symmetry.space_group_name_H-M   'P 1'
#
loop_
_entity.id
_entity.type
_entity.pdbx_description
1 polymer ?
#
loop_
_entity_poly.entity_id
_entity_poly.type
_entity_poly.pdbx_seq_one_letter_code
_entity_poly.pdbx_strand_id
1 'polypeptide(L)'
;MVVKQFKYYFVYFVVTAVVLYAKPLQRKVSRRSPVIIVPGDGGNQLEARLNKTETVHYFCQKKTSDYFTLWLNLELLVPFVLDCWVDNMRLEYDEITGKTSNSPGVDIRVPGWGNTTTVEFIDPSGVGYGDYFSKLINKLVTWGYTRGVDVRAAPYDFRKAPNHNIEYFENLKSLIEETYYSNGNSKVVTIGHSLGNLYLLYFFNLQSPAWKAKFIKSHVSVSAPYGGSVKILKAFASGYNLDQWKLVLNPLTIRKEQRSMTSSAFLLPSTKLWSADEVLVTTVSRNYTAYDYKEFFNDIGFKKGWSMYKNTRRLLEDLKAPGVELHCLYGVDIPTAERLVYGKGKFPDSQPIEINGDGDGTVGIRSLAACMDWVKEQEHDVHVKTFPKAEHTAILKFPEFFDYIKNALFLEKNATSHYMFRKEYFQSEEYFKTVQAEYCSKRKCVAAGFGYFLTQLIKMLILATFFPTTDQEGVQFHPFPELMKAMVDVLDVIGLYVVINRNWSGKGDARFLAAGLGWSSADSLATRVVPFWTGARGTTFSWKYIQMCLESNYNLVYYVALATFLWLWTRREIPSFMKIALQSIFTFAVFKAFLKDLLMQYYGISSWILLIIHFLVTVFMALMAMAFYAVIQPHNGR
;
A
#
# COMPACT_ATOMS: atom_id res chain seq x y z
N MET A 1 55.91 -45.29 -5.20
CA MET A 1 54.77 -45.95 -4.49
C MET A 1 54.39 -45.24 -3.18
N VAL A 2 55.33 -44.64 -2.45
CA VAL A 2 55.12 -44.01 -1.13
C VAL A 2 54.28 -42.71 -1.15
N VAL A 3 54.35 -41.91 -2.22
CA VAL A 3 53.64 -40.61 -2.32
C VAL A 3 52.12 -40.76 -2.55
N LYS A 4 51.66 -41.88 -3.14
CA LYS A 4 50.22 -42.15 -3.34
C LYS A 4 49.52 -42.59 -2.04
N GLN A 5 50.21 -43.30 -1.16
CA GLN A 5 49.67 -43.69 0.16
C GLN A 5 49.52 -42.49 1.08
N PHE A 6 50.46 -41.54 1.08
CA PHE A 6 50.39 -40.37 1.96
C PHE A 6 49.18 -39.46 1.67
N LYS A 7 48.79 -39.30 0.38
CA LYS A 7 47.57 -38.58 0.01
C LYS A 7 46.30 -39.28 0.52
N TYR A 8 46.26 -40.60 0.47
CA TYR A 8 45.12 -41.37 0.95
C TYR A 8 44.95 -41.27 2.47
N TYR A 9 46.05 -41.38 3.22
CA TYR A 9 46.02 -41.24 4.68
C TYR A 9 45.75 -39.80 5.12
N PHE A 10 46.26 -38.79 4.39
CA PHE A 10 45.97 -37.39 4.69
C PHE A 10 44.49 -37.03 4.44
N VAL A 11 43.90 -37.49 3.33
CA VAL A 11 42.47 -37.30 3.07
C VAL A 11 41.62 -38.07 4.09
N TYR A 12 42.00 -39.30 4.42
CA TYR A 12 41.29 -40.08 5.43
C TYR A 12 41.36 -39.41 6.81
N PHE A 13 42.53 -38.91 7.20
CA PHE A 13 42.75 -38.19 8.46
C PHE A 13 41.99 -36.87 8.52
N VAL A 14 41.95 -36.09 7.43
CA VAL A 14 41.17 -34.85 7.37
C VAL A 14 39.67 -35.15 7.42
N VAL A 15 39.19 -36.17 6.72
CA VAL A 15 37.77 -36.57 6.73
C VAL A 15 37.37 -37.12 8.10
N THR A 16 38.18 -37.97 8.72
CA THR A 16 37.90 -38.46 10.09
C THR A 16 38.03 -37.37 11.13
N ALA A 17 38.98 -36.44 11.02
CA ALA A 17 39.07 -35.28 11.90
C ALA A 17 37.84 -34.36 11.75
N VAL A 18 37.35 -34.11 10.54
CA VAL A 18 36.12 -33.32 10.31
C VAL A 18 34.89 -34.04 10.87
N VAL A 19 34.79 -35.37 10.75
CA VAL A 19 33.67 -36.16 11.28
C VAL A 19 33.74 -36.30 12.81
N LEU A 20 34.94 -36.39 13.40
CA LEU A 20 35.14 -36.54 14.85
C LEU A 20 35.11 -35.20 15.60
N TYR A 21 35.44 -34.08 14.95
CA TYR A 21 35.37 -32.72 15.52
C TYR A 21 34.15 -31.90 15.07
N ALA A 22 33.33 -32.41 14.15
CA ALA A 22 31.99 -31.91 13.95
C ALA A 22 31.19 -32.17 15.23
N LYS A 23 31.11 -31.16 16.10
CA LYS A 23 30.12 -31.14 17.17
C LYS A 23 28.78 -31.53 16.54
N PRO A 24 28.00 -32.46 17.14
CA PRO A 24 26.64 -32.66 16.68
C PRO A 24 25.99 -31.30 16.71
N LEU A 25 25.49 -30.82 15.57
CA LEU A 25 24.68 -29.62 15.52
C LEU A 25 23.52 -29.92 16.47
N GLN A 26 23.59 -29.42 17.71
CA GLN A 26 22.44 -29.42 18.60
C GLN A 26 21.37 -28.69 17.80
N ARG A 27 20.37 -29.46 17.34
CA ARG A 27 19.28 -28.98 16.54
C ARG A 27 18.56 -27.95 17.41
N LYS A 28 18.88 -26.66 17.22
CA LYS A 28 18.17 -25.56 17.86
C LYS A 28 16.73 -25.73 17.41
N VAL A 29 15.87 -26.21 18.31
CA VAL A 29 14.42 -26.18 18.11
C VAL A 29 14.10 -24.72 17.83
N SER A 30 13.67 -24.42 16.60
CA SER A 30 13.26 -23.06 16.26
C SER A 30 12.15 -22.67 17.22
N ARG A 31 12.34 -21.57 17.97
CA ARG A 31 11.34 -21.08 18.93
C ARG A 31 10.04 -20.60 18.26
N ARG A 32 10.01 -20.57 16.92
CA ARG A 32 8.93 -20.05 16.07
C ARG A 32 8.80 -20.89 14.79
N SER A 33 7.58 -20.97 14.26
CA SER A 33 7.33 -21.65 12.99
C SER A 33 7.55 -20.73 11.79
N PRO A 34 8.11 -21.22 10.67
CA PRO A 34 8.13 -20.45 9.44
C PRO A 34 6.70 -20.22 8.91
N VAL A 35 6.52 -19.16 8.14
CA VAL A 35 5.22 -18.65 7.69
C VAL A 35 5.14 -18.60 6.17
N ILE A 36 4.03 -19.08 5.62
CA ILE A 36 3.66 -18.85 4.21
C ILE A 36 2.35 -18.05 4.14
N ILE A 37 2.38 -16.92 3.45
CA ILE A 37 1.24 -16.03 3.26
C ILE A 37 0.58 -16.31 1.90
N VAL A 38 -0.74 -16.48 1.90
CA VAL A 38 -1.56 -16.59 0.69
C VAL A 38 -2.53 -15.39 0.64
N PRO A 39 -2.38 -14.51 -0.36
CA PRO A 39 -3.18 -13.29 -0.45
C PRO A 39 -4.63 -13.54 -0.86
N GLY A 40 -5.45 -12.48 -0.80
CA GLY A 40 -6.86 -12.50 -1.18
C GLY A 40 -7.08 -12.07 -2.63
N ASP A 41 -8.34 -11.81 -2.99
CA ASP A 41 -8.69 -11.28 -4.29
C ASP A 41 -8.10 -9.87 -4.48
N GLY A 42 -7.42 -9.64 -5.60
CA GLY A 42 -6.61 -8.43 -5.82
C GLY A 42 -5.38 -8.28 -4.91
N GLY A 43 -5.03 -9.28 -4.10
CA GLY A 43 -4.07 -9.16 -3.00
C GLY A 43 -2.58 -9.32 -3.36
N ASN A 44 -2.24 -9.41 -4.64
CA ASN A 44 -0.86 -9.41 -5.13
C ASN A 44 -0.74 -8.72 -6.47
N GLN A 45 0.47 -8.31 -6.83
CA GLN A 45 0.74 -7.74 -8.14
C GLN A 45 0.45 -8.71 -9.30
N LEU A 46 0.07 -8.18 -10.46
CA LEU A 46 0.07 -8.87 -11.76
C LEU A 46 0.83 -8.02 -12.77
N GLU A 47 1.62 -8.69 -13.60
CA GLU A 47 2.34 -8.06 -14.71
C GLU A 47 1.78 -8.53 -16.05
N ALA A 48 1.76 -7.65 -17.04
CA ALA A 48 1.29 -7.98 -18.38
C ALA A 48 2.28 -7.55 -19.46
N ARG A 49 2.26 -8.26 -20.58
CA ARG A 49 2.92 -7.88 -21.83
C ARG A 49 1.91 -7.94 -22.97
N LEU A 50 1.92 -6.92 -23.83
CA LEU A 50 0.92 -6.74 -24.88
C LEU A 50 1.51 -7.07 -26.27
N ASN A 51 0.73 -7.77 -27.07
CA ASN A 51 0.91 -7.97 -28.50
C ASN A 51 -0.47 -8.13 -29.17
N LYS A 52 -1.31 -7.10 -29.04
CA LYS A 52 -2.69 -7.07 -29.52
C LYS A 52 -2.76 -6.66 -30.98
N THR A 53 -3.70 -7.24 -31.73
CA THR A 53 -4.05 -6.83 -33.10
C THR A 53 -4.99 -5.62 -33.08
N GLU A 54 -5.95 -5.64 -32.17
CA GLU A 54 -7.01 -4.64 -32.02
C GLU A 54 -7.07 -4.10 -30.59
N THR A 55 -7.61 -2.90 -30.44
CA THR A 55 -7.81 -2.22 -29.15
C THR A 55 -9.16 -1.56 -29.11
N VAL A 56 -9.72 -1.43 -27.90
CA VAL A 56 -11.02 -0.78 -27.68
C VAL A 56 -11.04 0.70 -28.05
N HIS A 57 -9.89 1.37 -27.91
CA HIS A 57 -9.68 2.76 -28.33
C HIS A 57 -8.34 2.92 -29.05
N TYR A 58 -8.22 3.94 -29.89
CA TYR A 58 -7.00 4.22 -30.67
C TYR A 58 -5.78 4.55 -29.80
N PHE A 59 -6.02 5.10 -28.61
CA PHE A 59 -4.97 5.49 -27.65
C PHE A 59 -4.52 4.33 -26.73
N CYS A 60 -5.22 3.19 -26.74
CA CYS A 60 -4.77 2.04 -25.98
C CYS A 60 -3.53 1.42 -26.61
N GLN A 61 -2.54 1.08 -25.79
CA GLN A 61 -1.31 0.48 -26.27
C GLN A 61 -1.56 -0.93 -26.82
N LYS A 62 -1.09 -1.19 -28.05
CA LYS A 62 -1.17 -2.51 -28.69
C LYS A 62 -0.03 -3.43 -28.32
N LYS A 63 1.19 -2.90 -28.19
CA LYS A 63 2.42 -3.67 -27.97
C LYS A 63 3.28 -3.06 -26.88
N THR A 64 3.87 -3.90 -26.04
CA THR A 64 4.91 -3.51 -25.06
C THR A 64 6.17 -4.33 -25.33
N SER A 65 7.37 -3.76 -25.11
CA SER A 65 8.63 -4.50 -25.22
C SER A 65 8.77 -5.51 -24.10
N ASP A 66 8.41 -5.08 -22.88
CA ASP A 66 8.59 -5.81 -21.64
C ASP A 66 7.27 -5.94 -20.88
N TYR A 67 7.32 -6.68 -19.78
CA TYR A 67 6.24 -6.73 -18.82
C TYR A 67 6.14 -5.41 -18.05
N PHE A 68 4.92 -4.93 -17.84
CA PHE A 68 4.61 -3.80 -16.97
C PHE A 68 3.62 -4.24 -15.89
N THR A 69 3.58 -3.52 -14.76
CA THR A 69 2.59 -3.78 -13.71
C THR A 69 1.19 -3.43 -14.21
N LEU A 70 0.38 -4.47 -14.40
CA LEU A 70 -1.04 -4.35 -14.75
C LEU A 70 -1.90 -4.11 -13.51
N TRP A 71 -1.53 -4.74 -12.40
CA TRP A 71 -2.21 -4.59 -11.11
C TRP A 71 -1.20 -4.56 -9.96
N LEU A 72 -1.27 -3.62 -9.01
CA LEU A 72 -2.06 -2.39 -9.05
C LEU A 72 -1.24 -1.29 -9.73
N ASN A 73 -1.84 -0.61 -10.70
CA ASN A 73 -1.28 0.58 -11.32
C ASN A 73 -2.37 1.65 -11.43
N LEU A 74 -2.27 2.68 -10.57
CA LEU A 74 -3.29 3.72 -10.45
C LEU A 74 -3.44 4.57 -11.72
N GLU A 75 -2.38 4.70 -12.52
CA GLU A 75 -2.44 5.43 -13.80
C GLU A 75 -3.34 4.72 -14.81
N LEU A 76 -3.46 3.40 -14.72
CA LEU A 76 -4.34 2.60 -15.59
C LEU A 76 -5.81 2.66 -15.18
N LEU A 77 -6.10 3.19 -13.98
CA LEU A 77 -7.44 3.23 -13.40
C LEU A 77 -8.14 4.60 -13.53
N VAL A 78 -7.47 5.59 -14.12
CA VAL A 78 -8.07 6.91 -14.37
C VAL A 78 -9.17 6.84 -15.44
N PRO A 79 -10.15 7.76 -15.43
CA PRO A 79 -11.14 7.86 -16.50
C PRO A 79 -10.46 7.92 -17.88
N PHE A 80 -11.12 7.41 -18.92
CA PHE A 80 -10.60 7.18 -20.28
C PHE A 80 -9.60 6.02 -20.44
N VAL A 81 -8.63 5.87 -19.54
CA VAL A 81 -7.65 4.74 -19.61
C VAL A 81 -8.24 3.44 -19.09
N LEU A 82 -9.23 3.53 -18.18
CA LEU A 82 -9.90 2.39 -17.57
C LEU A 82 -10.40 1.34 -18.57
N ASP A 83 -10.92 1.75 -19.73
CA ASP A 83 -11.36 0.80 -20.77
C ASP A 83 -10.20 -0.04 -21.33
N CYS A 84 -9.02 0.57 -21.51
CA CYS A 84 -7.82 -0.15 -21.93
C CYS A 84 -7.39 -1.17 -20.86
N TRP A 85 -7.42 -0.77 -19.58
CA TRP A 85 -7.11 -1.67 -18.47
C TRP A 85 -8.10 -2.84 -18.40
N VAL A 86 -9.40 -2.57 -18.48
CA VAL A 86 -10.47 -3.58 -18.50
C VAL A 86 -10.26 -4.58 -19.63
N ASP A 87 -9.94 -4.11 -20.84
CA ASP A 87 -9.71 -4.99 -21.98
C ASP A 87 -8.44 -5.85 -21.84
N ASN A 88 -7.42 -5.36 -21.11
CA ASN A 88 -6.20 -6.12 -20.85
C ASN A 88 -6.36 -7.10 -19.69
N MET A 89 -7.10 -6.73 -18.65
CA MET A 89 -7.24 -7.48 -17.40
C MET A 89 -8.27 -8.61 -17.48
N ARG A 90 -9.33 -8.46 -18.29
CA ARG A 90 -10.42 -9.44 -18.38
C ARG A 90 -9.92 -10.83 -18.81
N LEU A 91 -10.67 -11.85 -18.41
CA LEU A 91 -10.53 -13.21 -18.89
C LEU A 91 -11.53 -13.52 -20.01
N GLU A 92 -11.10 -14.36 -20.94
CA GLU A 92 -12.02 -15.04 -21.85
C GLU A 92 -12.38 -16.40 -21.25
N TYR A 93 -13.68 -16.73 -21.25
CA TYR A 93 -14.19 -17.99 -20.74
C TYR A 93 -14.79 -18.79 -21.90
N ASP A 94 -14.26 -19.98 -22.13
CA ASP A 94 -14.76 -20.93 -23.11
C ASP A 94 -15.77 -21.87 -22.44
N GLU A 95 -17.04 -21.76 -22.83
CA GLU A 95 -18.13 -22.56 -22.27
C GLU A 95 -18.08 -24.04 -22.68
N ILE A 96 -17.38 -24.38 -23.77
CA ILE A 96 -17.24 -25.76 -24.25
C ILE A 96 -16.18 -26.47 -23.42
N THR A 97 -14.99 -25.86 -23.30
CA THR A 97 -13.89 -26.47 -22.53
C THR A 97 -13.98 -26.20 -21.03
N GLY A 98 -14.77 -25.20 -20.64
CA GLY A 98 -14.88 -24.73 -19.27
C GLY A 98 -13.62 -24.03 -18.76
N LYS A 99 -12.70 -23.63 -19.63
CA LYS A 99 -11.41 -23.02 -19.25
C LYS A 99 -11.40 -21.51 -19.47
N THR A 100 -10.47 -20.83 -18.81
CA THR A 100 -10.20 -19.41 -19.03
C THR A 100 -8.87 -19.19 -19.74
N SER A 101 -8.82 -18.20 -20.61
CA SER A 101 -7.59 -17.63 -21.17
C SER A 101 -7.51 -16.13 -20.91
N ASN A 102 -6.33 -15.54 -21.06
CA ASN A 102 -6.20 -14.08 -21.10
C ASN A 102 -6.89 -13.51 -22.35
N SER A 103 -7.13 -12.19 -22.35
CA SER A 103 -7.53 -11.46 -23.55
C SER A 103 -6.56 -11.72 -24.73
N PRO A 104 -7.06 -11.75 -25.98
CA PRO A 104 -6.22 -11.93 -27.16
C PRO A 104 -5.06 -10.94 -27.20
N GLY A 105 -3.85 -11.46 -27.42
CA GLY A 105 -2.61 -10.67 -27.45
C GLY A 105 -2.17 -10.15 -26.08
N VAL A 106 -2.68 -10.68 -24.97
CA VAL A 106 -2.27 -10.30 -23.61
C VAL A 106 -1.68 -11.49 -22.88
N ASP A 107 -0.45 -11.32 -22.43
CA ASP A 107 0.28 -12.31 -21.66
C ASP A 107 0.44 -11.79 -20.22
N ILE A 108 0.02 -12.56 -19.22
CA ILE A 108 -0.01 -12.15 -17.81
C ILE A 108 0.76 -13.14 -16.97
N ARG A 109 1.60 -12.61 -16.07
CA ARG A 109 2.37 -13.39 -15.10
C ARG A 109 2.21 -12.85 -13.68
N VAL A 110 2.49 -13.71 -12.71
CA VAL A 110 2.45 -13.40 -11.29
C VAL A 110 3.88 -13.25 -10.76
N PRO A 111 4.34 -12.03 -10.41
CA PRO A 111 5.68 -11.84 -9.87
C PRO A 111 5.78 -12.18 -8.38
N GLY A 112 7.01 -12.40 -7.91
CA GLY A 112 7.34 -12.44 -6.49
C GLY A 112 7.10 -13.78 -5.78
N TRP A 113 7.06 -14.90 -6.51
CA TRP A 113 6.92 -16.23 -5.91
C TRP A 113 7.97 -16.49 -4.81
N GLY A 114 7.50 -16.85 -3.60
CA GLY A 114 8.36 -17.11 -2.45
C GLY A 114 8.93 -15.86 -1.76
N ASN A 115 8.85 -14.68 -2.39
CA ASN A 115 9.17 -13.39 -1.79
C ASN A 115 7.89 -12.74 -1.25
N THR A 116 8.02 -11.72 -0.40
CA THR A 116 6.89 -11.01 0.21
C THR A 116 6.56 -9.68 -0.45
N THR A 117 7.48 -9.08 -1.23
CA THR A 117 7.32 -7.71 -1.76
C THR A 117 5.97 -7.47 -2.46
N THR A 118 5.54 -8.41 -3.31
CA THR A 118 4.35 -8.25 -4.16
C THR A 118 3.02 -8.45 -3.43
N VAL A 119 3.06 -8.95 -2.19
CA VAL A 119 1.90 -9.03 -1.27
C VAL A 119 1.97 -7.99 -0.15
N GLU A 120 3.16 -7.45 0.15
CA GLU A 120 3.31 -6.31 1.05
C GLU A 120 2.70 -5.06 0.44
N PHE A 121 3.06 -4.78 -0.81
CA PHE A 121 2.60 -3.64 -1.58
C PHE A 121 2.07 -4.09 -2.94
N ILE A 122 0.75 -3.95 -3.14
CA ILE A 122 0.09 -4.28 -4.41
C ILE A 122 0.37 -3.17 -5.44
N ASP A 123 0.58 -1.93 -4.99
CA ASP A 123 1.13 -0.85 -5.81
C ASP A 123 2.66 -0.79 -5.61
N PRO A 124 3.48 -0.99 -6.66
CA PRO A 124 4.93 -0.90 -6.58
C PRO A 124 5.47 0.43 -6.02
N SER A 125 4.69 1.52 -6.07
CA SER A 125 5.08 2.81 -5.49
C SER A 125 5.36 2.72 -3.98
N GLY A 126 4.80 1.72 -3.29
CA GLY A 126 4.93 1.52 -1.85
C GLY A 126 4.20 2.59 -1.00
N VAL A 127 3.39 3.45 -1.64
CA VAL A 127 2.69 4.56 -0.99
C VAL A 127 1.17 4.35 -1.05
N GLY A 128 0.47 4.77 0.00
CA GLY A 128 -0.98 4.90 -0.02
C GLY A 128 -1.74 3.56 -0.04
N TYR A 129 -2.69 3.44 -0.95
CA TYR A 129 -3.71 2.37 -0.97
C TYR A 129 -3.18 0.97 -1.30
N GLY A 130 -1.95 0.86 -1.82
CA GLY A 130 -1.33 -0.43 -2.13
C GLY A 130 -0.81 -1.21 -0.92
N ASP A 131 -0.79 -0.62 0.29
CA ASP A 131 -0.32 -1.29 1.52
C ASP A 131 -1.31 -2.38 1.98
N TYR A 132 -0.90 -3.64 1.87
CA TYR A 132 -1.71 -4.81 2.18
C TYR A 132 -1.14 -5.63 3.35
N PHE A 133 -0.15 -6.51 3.12
CA PHE A 133 0.50 -7.28 4.20
C PHE A 133 1.71 -6.59 4.84
N SER A 134 2.11 -5.39 4.41
CA SER A 134 3.37 -4.77 4.85
C SER A 134 3.45 -4.63 6.37
N LYS A 135 2.34 -4.30 7.06
CA LYS A 135 2.33 -4.13 8.52
C LYS A 135 2.57 -5.44 9.26
N LEU A 136 1.89 -6.51 8.86
CA LEU A 136 2.09 -7.84 9.44
C LEU A 136 3.52 -8.34 9.20
N ILE A 137 4.03 -8.24 7.96
CA ILE A 137 5.37 -8.73 7.63
C ILE A 137 6.44 -7.92 8.33
N ASN A 138 6.29 -6.60 8.43
CA ASN A 138 7.19 -5.78 9.24
C ASN A 138 7.19 -6.22 10.71
N LYS A 139 6.02 -6.55 11.29
CA LYS A 139 5.96 -7.11 12.65
C LYS A 139 6.67 -8.47 12.76
N LEU A 140 6.46 -9.37 11.81
CA LEU A 140 7.19 -10.65 11.76
C LEU A 140 8.71 -10.40 11.74
N VAL A 141 9.19 -9.47 10.92
CA VAL A 141 10.63 -9.13 10.87
C VAL A 141 11.13 -8.60 12.22
N THR A 142 10.35 -7.76 12.92
CA THR A 142 10.73 -7.32 14.29
C THR A 142 10.77 -8.47 15.30
N TRP A 143 10.06 -9.57 15.05
CA TRP A 143 10.11 -10.79 15.86
C TRP A 143 11.21 -11.77 15.42
N GLY A 144 12.06 -11.34 14.48
CA GLY A 144 13.24 -12.05 14.03
C GLY A 144 13.06 -12.89 12.76
N TYR A 145 11.93 -12.75 12.05
CA TYR A 145 11.75 -13.36 10.73
C TYR A 145 12.57 -12.64 9.64
N THR A 146 12.92 -13.38 8.60
CA THR A 146 13.64 -12.95 7.40
C THR A 146 12.79 -13.22 6.17
N ARG A 147 12.45 -12.15 5.43
CA ARG A 147 11.72 -12.21 4.17
C ARG A 147 12.38 -13.15 3.18
N GLY A 148 11.57 -13.98 2.52
CA GLY A 148 12.05 -14.95 1.53
C GLY A 148 12.68 -16.22 2.12
N VAL A 149 12.83 -16.31 3.45
CA VAL A 149 13.46 -17.46 4.14
C VAL A 149 12.47 -18.14 5.07
N ASP A 150 12.12 -17.51 6.18
CA ASP A 150 11.20 -18.06 7.19
C ASP A 150 9.84 -17.33 7.21
N VAL A 151 9.70 -16.24 6.45
CA VAL A 151 8.42 -15.68 6.01
C VAL A 151 8.42 -15.53 4.49
N ARG A 152 7.51 -16.22 3.81
CA ARG A 152 7.41 -16.28 2.34
C ARG A 152 5.96 -16.05 1.91
N ALA A 153 5.73 -15.70 0.66
CA ALA A 153 4.38 -15.58 0.10
C ALA A 153 4.19 -16.43 -1.15
N ALA A 154 2.94 -16.82 -1.40
CA ALA A 154 2.51 -17.59 -2.57
C ALA A 154 1.45 -16.79 -3.35
N PRO A 155 1.86 -15.72 -4.08
CA PRO A 155 0.95 -14.93 -4.92
C PRO A 155 0.42 -15.78 -6.08
N TYR A 156 -0.75 -15.44 -6.61
CA TYR A 156 -1.38 -16.18 -7.71
C TYR A 156 -2.20 -15.28 -8.64
N ASP A 157 -2.70 -15.84 -9.74
CA ASP A 157 -3.64 -15.15 -10.62
C ASP A 157 -5.03 -15.18 -9.97
N PHE A 158 -5.32 -14.14 -9.18
CA PHE A 158 -6.54 -14.03 -8.37
C PHE A 158 -7.83 -13.93 -9.20
N ARG A 159 -7.73 -13.65 -10.50
CA ARG A 159 -8.88 -13.63 -11.42
C ARG A 159 -9.51 -15.00 -11.61
N LYS A 160 -8.76 -16.06 -11.31
CA LYS A 160 -9.11 -17.46 -11.58
C LYS A 160 -9.61 -18.15 -10.31
N ALA A 161 -10.53 -19.11 -10.48
CA ALA A 161 -10.88 -20.08 -9.44
C ALA A 161 -9.81 -21.18 -9.33
N PRO A 162 -9.78 -21.96 -8.22
CA PRO A 162 -8.75 -22.98 -7.99
C PRO A 162 -8.52 -23.95 -9.15
N ASN A 163 -9.58 -24.47 -9.77
CA ASN A 163 -9.47 -25.42 -10.87
C ASN A 163 -8.82 -24.86 -12.15
N HIS A 164 -8.64 -23.53 -12.25
CA HIS A 164 -7.95 -22.85 -13.35
C HIS A 164 -6.51 -22.46 -13.00
N ASN A 165 -6.06 -22.81 -11.78
CA ASN A 165 -4.72 -22.56 -11.24
C ASN A 165 -4.10 -23.87 -10.72
N ILE A 166 -4.17 -24.97 -11.49
CA ILE A 166 -3.69 -26.29 -11.01
C ILE A 166 -2.20 -26.28 -10.66
N GLU A 167 -1.36 -25.70 -11.52
CA GLU A 167 0.10 -25.58 -11.31
C GLU A 167 0.45 -24.83 -10.01
N TYR A 168 -0.38 -23.86 -9.61
CA TYR A 168 -0.19 -23.12 -8.36
C TYR A 168 -0.15 -24.06 -7.14
N PHE A 169 -0.98 -25.11 -7.11
CA PHE A 169 -1.03 -26.02 -5.96
C PHE A 169 0.18 -26.95 -5.88
N GLU A 170 0.74 -27.35 -7.01
CA GLU A 170 2.00 -28.12 -7.06
C GLU A 170 3.17 -27.24 -6.59
N ASN A 171 3.20 -25.99 -7.05
CA ASN A 171 4.20 -25.01 -6.62
C ASN A 171 4.04 -24.67 -5.14
N LEU A 172 2.81 -24.51 -4.63
CA LEU A 172 2.53 -24.21 -3.22
C LEU A 172 2.98 -25.37 -2.32
N LYS A 173 2.70 -26.62 -2.73
CA LYS A 173 3.20 -27.80 -2.02
C LYS A 173 4.73 -27.78 -1.93
N SER A 174 5.40 -27.55 -3.06
CA SER A 174 6.86 -27.46 -3.13
C SER A 174 7.42 -26.32 -2.28
N LEU A 175 6.76 -25.15 -2.26
CA LEU A 175 7.12 -24.01 -1.44
C LEU A 175 7.03 -24.34 0.06
N ILE A 176 5.98 -25.05 0.49
CA ILE A 176 5.80 -25.49 1.89
C ILE A 176 6.91 -26.48 2.28
N GLU A 177 7.19 -27.46 1.42
CA GLU A 177 8.24 -28.46 1.66
C GLU A 177 9.63 -27.82 1.73
N GLU A 178 9.97 -26.94 0.78
CA GLU A 178 11.24 -26.18 0.77
C GLU A 178 11.37 -25.32 2.03
N THR A 179 10.30 -24.63 2.43
CA THR A 179 10.30 -23.78 3.63
C THR A 179 10.45 -24.62 4.89
N TYR A 180 9.87 -25.81 4.96
CA TYR A 180 10.07 -26.75 6.06
C TYR A 180 11.54 -27.18 6.17
N TYR A 181 12.14 -27.66 5.08
CA TYR A 181 13.52 -28.18 5.09
C TYR A 181 14.56 -27.09 5.34
N SER A 182 14.41 -25.92 4.71
CA SER A 182 15.35 -24.79 4.87
C SER A 182 15.29 -24.16 6.27
N ASN A 183 14.20 -24.36 7.01
CA ASN A 183 14.01 -23.85 8.38
C ASN A 183 14.15 -24.94 9.46
N GLY A 184 15.09 -25.88 9.25
CA GLY A 184 15.46 -26.87 10.26
C GLY A 184 14.39 -27.94 10.51
N ASN A 185 13.62 -28.27 9.47
CA ASN A 185 12.50 -29.20 9.52
C ASN A 185 11.41 -28.74 10.51
N SER A 186 11.12 -27.42 10.49
CA SER A 186 10.10 -26.81 11.32
C SER A 186 8.78 -26.72 10.55
N LYS A 187 7.70 -27.24 11.14
CA LYS A 187 6.35 -27.19 10.56
C LYS A 187 5.92 -25.75 10.27
N VAL A 188 5.35 -25.55 9.09
CA VAL A 188 4.94 -24.25 8.54
C VAL A 188 3.57 -23.84 9.07
N VAL A 189 3.41 -22.58 9.43
CA VAL A 189 2.11 -21.95 9.64
C VAL A 189 1.71 -21.24 8.35
N THR A 190 0.51 -21.52 7.84
CA THR A 190 -0.03 -20.81 6.67
C THR A 190 -0.95 -19.69 7.13
N ILE A 191 -0.84 -18.51 6.52
CA ILE A 191 -1.74 -17.37 6.78
C ILE A 191 -2.47 -17.05 5.48
N GLY A 192 -3.78 -17.26 5.45
CA GLY A 192 -4.64 -16.90 4.33
C GLY A 192 -5.44 -15.64 4.64
N HIS A 193 -5.61 -14.75 3.68
CA HIS A 193 -6.58 -13.66 3.77
C HIS A 193 -7.64 -13.77 2.68
N SER A 194 -8.91 -13.53 3.04
CA SER A 194 -10.04 -13.51 2.11
C SER A 194 -10.06 -14.75 1.19
N LEU A 195 -10.13 -14.58 -0.14
CA LEU A 195 -10.10 -15.64 -1.15
C LEU A 195 -8.92 -16.63 -0.98
N GLY A 196 -7.78 -16.18 -0.46
CA GLY A 196 -6.62 -17.04 -0.20
C GLY A 196 -6.92 -18.21 0.75
N ASN A 197 -7.89 -18.02 1.65
CA ASN A 197 -8.35 -19.09 2.54
C ASN A 197 -9.11 -20.19 1.80
N LEU A 198 -9.90 -19.85 0.79
CA LEU A 198 -10.57 -20.84 -0.04
C LEU A 198 -9.57 -21.63 -0.89
N TYR A 199 -8.52 -20.96 -1.38
CA TYR A 199 -7.40 -21.61 -2.04
C TYR A 199 -6.68 -22.59 -1.11
N LEU A 200 -6.40 -22.18 0.12
CA LEU A 200 -5.77 -23.05 1.13
C LEU A 200 -6.70 -24.19 1.56
N LEU A 201 -8.00 -23.96 1.72
CA LEU A 201 -8.97 -25.01 2.03
C LEU A 201 -9.03 -26.07 0.93
N TYR A 202 -9.12 -25.63 -0.33
CA TYR A 202 -9.07 -26.52 -1.48
C TYR A 202 -7.76 -27.31 -1.51
N PHE A 203 -6.62 -26.63 -1.30
CA PHE A 203 -5.31 -27.26 -1.23
C PHE A 203 -5.22 -28.33 -0.13
N PHE A 204 -5.66 -28.03 1.09
CA PHE A 204 -5.63 -28.98 2.22
C PHE A 204 -6.54 -30.19 2.03
N ASN A 205 -7.63 -30.02 1.29
CA ASN A 205 -8.54 -31.11 0.92
C ASN A 205 -7.94 -32.05 -0.15
N LEU A 206 -6.92 -31.59 -0.89
CA LEU A 206 -6.15 -32.42 -1.82
C LEU A 206 -4.96 -33.15 -1.17
N GLN A 207 -4.48 -32.69 -0.01
CA GLN A 207 -3.30 -33.29 0.64
C GLN A 207 -3.67 -34.44 1.57
N SER A 208 -2.80 -35.46 1.62
CA SER A 208 -2.97 -36.59 2.53
C SER A 208 -2.81 -36.17 4.00
N PRO A 209 -3.49 -36.85 4.94
CA PRO A 209 -3.32 -36.59 6.38
C PRO A 209 -1.85 -36.68 6.83
N ALA A 210 -1.10 -37.66 6.32
CA ALA A 210 0.32 -37.83 6.62
C ALA A 210 1.18 -36.64 6.15
N TRP A 211 0.88 -36.06 4.98
CA TRP A 211 1.57 -34.88 4.50
C TRP A 211 1.28 -33.66 5.38
N LYS A 212 0.00 -33.42 5.70
CA LYS A 212 -0.42 -32.32 6.57
C LYS A 212 0.22 -32.43 7.95
N ALA A 213 0.19 -33.61 8.54
CA ALA A 213 0.81 -33.90 9.83
C ALA A 213 2.34 -33.69 9.83
N LYS A 214 3.02 -33.89 8.70
CA LYS A 214 4.46 -33.67 8.57
C LYS A 214 4.83 -32.20 8.41
N PHE A 215 4.12 -31.47 7.53
CA PHE A 215 4.58 -30.15 7.06
C PHE A 215 3.85 -28.96 7.67
N ILE A 216 2.60 -29.13 8.11
CA ILE A 216 1.76 -28.02 8.58
C ILE A 216 1.69 -28.03 10.11
N LYS A 217 1.94 -26.88 10.73
CA LYS A 217 1.70 -26.67 12.17
C LYS A 217 0.23 -26.31 12.37
N SER A 218 -0.19 -25.19 11.78
CA SER A 218 -1.55 -24.68 11.82
C SER A 218 -1.84 -23.80 10.61
N HIS A 219 -3.12 -23.53 10.37
CA HIS A 219 -3.59 -22.55 9.41
C HIS A 219 -4.23 -21.38 10.16
N VAL A 220 -3.76 -20.16 9.90
CA VAL A 220 -4.43 -18.94 10.35
C VAL A 220 -5.26 -18.42 9.19
N SER A 221 -6.57 -18.45 9.39
CA SER A 221 -7.54 -17.96 8.44
C SER A 221 -8.02 -16.58 8.82
N VAL A 222 -7.79 -15.60 7.96
CA VAL A 222 -8.17 -14.20 8.20
C VAL A 222 -9.26 -13.77 7.23
N SER A 223 -10.42 -13.37 7.75
CA SER A 223 -11.58 -12.86 7.01
C SER A 223 -12.02 -13.76 5.84
N ALA A 224 -12.11 -15.06 6.08
CA ALA A 224 -12.40 -16.04 5.03
C ALA A 224 -13.88 -16.03 4.57
N PRO A 225 -14.15 -15.84 3.27
CA PRO A 225 -15.49 -15.96 2.72
C PRO A 225 -15.85 -17.42 2.43
N TYR A 226 -15.84 -18.30 3.44
CA TYR A 226 -16.13 -19.73 3.25
C TYR A 226 -17.45 -20.01 2.53
N GLY A 227 -18.49 -19.25 2.86
CA GLY A 227 -19.80 -19.29 2.21
C GLY A 227 -19.93 -18.43 0.95
N GLY A 228 -18.97 -17.56 0.64
CA GLY A 228 -19.12 -16.50 -0.36
C GLY A 228 -19.67 -15.18 0.20
N SER A 229 -19.87 -14.19 -0.67
CA SER A 229 -20.33 -12.85 -0.29
C SER A 229 -21.41 -12.32 -1.24
N VAL A 230 -22.45 -11.69 -0.67
CA VAL A 230 -23.53 -11.03 -1.43
C VAL A 230 -23.00 -9.85 -2.26
N LYS A 231 -21.88 -9.24 -1.87
CA LYS A 231 -21.24 -8.16 -2.62
C LYS A 231 -20.80 -8.61 -4.03
N ILE A 232 -20.58 -9.91 -4.24
CA ILE A 232 -20.30 -10.49 -5.56
C ILE A 232 -21.52 -10.40 -6.49
N LEU A 233 -22.75 -10.55 -5.97
CA LEU A 233 -23.97 -10.36 -6.78
C LEU A 233 -24.07 -8.92 -7.28
N LYS A 234 -23.64 -7.94 -6.48
CA LYS A 234 -23.53 -6.53 -6.91
C LYS A 234 -22.46 -6.36 -7.99
N ALA A 235 -21.29 -6.97 -7.83
CA ALA A 235 -20.22 -6.94 -8.84
C ALA A 235 -20.70 -7.53 -10.18
N PHE A 236 -21.42 -8.66 -10.15
CA PHE A 236 -22.08 -9.18 -11.33
C PHE A 236 -23.20 -8.26 -11.81
N ALA A 237 -24.14 -7.78 -11.00
CA ALA A 237 -25.25 -6.98 -11.51
C ALA A 237 -24.82 -5.57 -11.94
N SER A 238 -24.48 -4.70 -11.00
CA SER A 238 -24.27 -3.26 -11.23
C SER A 238 -22.80 -2.84 -11.27
N GLY A 239 -21.87 -3.77 -11.04
CA GLY A 239 -20.45 -3.48 -10.86
C GLY A 239 -20.15 -2.89 -9.49
N TYR A 240 -18.92 -3.09 -9.03
CA TYR A 240 -18.44 -2.64 -7.73
C TYR A 240 -17.17 -1.80 -7.86
N ASN A 241 -17.22 -0.55 -7.41
CA ASN A 241 -16.11 0.41 -7.52
C ASN A 241 -15.18 0.42 -6.29
N LEU A 242 -15.07 -0.73 -5.62
CA LEU A 242 -14.14 -0.98 -4.50
C LEU A 242 -14.33 -0.07 -3.27
N ASP A 243 -15.50 0.57 -3.15
CA ASP A 243 -15.95 1.53 -2.13
C ASP A 243 -15.07 2.78 -1.89
N GLN A 244 -13.74 2.64 -1.92
CA GLN A 244 -12.73 3.67 -1.73
C GLN A 244 -12.49 4.52 -3.00
N TRP A 245 -12.90 4.01 -4.17
CA TRP A 245 -12.65 4.63 -5.48
C TRP A 245 -13.93 5.11 -6.17
N LYS A 246 -14.99 5.35 -5.39
CA LYS A 246 -16.33 5.74 -5.89
C LYS A 246 -16.33 6.93 -6.85
N LEU A 247 -15.38 7.85 -6.69
CA LEU A 247 -15.28 9.08 -7.49
C LEU A 247 -14.53 8.90 -8.81
N VAL A 248 -13.76 7.82 -8.98
CA VAL A 248 -12.84 7.63 -10.11
C VAL A 248 -13.23 6.43 -10.97
N LEU A 249 -13.68 5.34 -10.34
CA LEU A 249 -14.04 4.11 -11.03
C LEU A 249 -15.53 4.07 -11.38
N ASN A 250 -15.83 4.09 -12.69
CA ASN A 250 -17.17 3.82 -13.17
C ASN A 250 -17.51 2.32 -12.93
N PRO A 251 -18.54 2.00 -12.13
CA PRO A 251 -18.86 0.64 -11.76
C PRO A 251 -19.27 -0.22 -12.97
N LEU A 252 -19.96 0.35 -13.97
CA LEU A 252 -20.38 -0.39 -15.16
C LEU A 252 -19.24 -0.69 -16.13
N THR A 253 -18.21 0.16 -16.16
CA THR A 253 -16.99 -0.10 -16.94
C THR A 253 -16.20 -1.25 -16.32
N ILE A 254 -15.89 -1.17 -15.02
CA ILE A 254 -15.11 -2.21 -14.32
C ILE A 254 -15.87 -3.54 -14.23
N ARG A 255 -17.21 -3.51 -14.22
CA ARG A 255 -18.06 -4.70 -14.25
C ARG A 255 -17.69 -5.69 -15.36
N LYS A 256 -17.27 -5.22 -16.54
CA LYS A 256 -16.89 -6.10 -17.65
C LYS A 256 -15.73 -7.03 -17.27
N GLU A 257 -14.77 -6.48 -16.54
CA GLU A 257 -13.60 -7.18 -16.01
C GLU A 257 -14.01 -8.07 -14.83
N GLN A 258 -14.73 -7.53 -13.84
CA GLN A 258 -15.17 -8.26 -12.64
C GLN A 258 -16.02 -9.50 -12.96
N ARG A 259 -16.94 -9.38 -13.93
CA ARG A 259 -17.79 -10.49 -14.39
C ARG A 259 -17.00 -11.57 -15.11
N SER A 260 -15.82 -11.25 -15.65
CA SER A 260 -14.99 -12.20 -16.40
C SER A 260 -14.17 -13.13 -15.50
N MET A 261 -13.92 -12.71 -14.25
CA MET A 261 -13.17 -13.50 -13.28
C MET A 261 -13.96 -14.74 -12.83
N THR A 262 -13.36 -15.93 -12.94
CA THR A 262 -13.99 -17.15 -12.40
C THR A 262 -13.91 -17.22 -10.87
N SER A 263 -12.98 -16.49 -10.25
CA SER A 263 -12.95 -16.27 -8.80
C SER A 263 -14.20 -15.55 -8.30
N SER A 264 -14.73 -14.56 -9.05
CA SER A 264 -16.01 -13.92 -8.72
C SER A 264 -17.15 -14.94 -8.67
N ALA A 265 -17.27 -15.81 -9.68
CA ALA A 265 -18.32 -16.84 -9.68
C ALA A 265 -18.15 -17.84 -8.51
N PHE A 266 -16.91 -18.15 -8.14
CA PHE A 266 -16.57 -19.02 -7.02
C PHE A 266 -16.94 -18.42 -5.66
N LEU A 267 -16.94 -17.09 -5.54
CA LEU A 267 -17.27 -16.35 -4.31
C LEU A 267 -18.77 -16.02 -4.16
N LEU A 268 -19.63 -16.51 -5.06
CA LEU A 268 -21.09 -16.36 -4.89
C LEU A 268 -21.58 -17.10 -3.63
N PRO A 269 -22.59 -16.54 -2.93
CA PRO A 269 -23.19 -17.19 -1.77
C PRO A 269 -23.58 -18.66 -2.03
N SER A 270 -23.18 -19.53 -1.11
CA SER A 270 -23.32 -20.98 -1.20
C SER A 270 -24.69 -21.45 -0.72
N THR A 271 -25.27 -22.42 -1.43
CA THR A 271 -26.45 -23.16 -0.97
C THR A 271 -26.20 -23.98 0.31
N LYS A 272 -24.93 -24.16 0.71
CA LYS A 272 -24.57 -24.77 2.01
C LYS A 272 -24.93 -23.88 3.20
N LEU A 273 -24.84 -22.55 3.04
CA LEU A 273 -25.07 -21.58 4.13
C LEU A 273 -26.31 -20.69 3.90
N TRP A 274 -26.88 -20.67 2.70
CA TRP A 274 -28.11 -19.94 2.40
C TRP A 274 -29.22 -20.90 2.02
N SER A 275 -30.37 -20.77 2.67
CA SER A 275 -31.54 -21.61 2.38
C SER A 275 -32.32 -21.09 1.17
N ALA A 276 -33.23 -21.92 0.66
CA ALA A 276 -33.98 -21.65 -0.56
C ALA A 276 -35.02 -20.52 -0.44
N ASP A 277 -35.36 -20.11 0.78
CA ASP A 277 -36.29 -19.02 1.08
C ASP A 277 -35.58 -17.66 1.30
N GLU A 278 -34.25 -17.65 1.35
CA GLU A 278 -33.48 -16.44 1.61
C GLU A 278 -33.20 -15.64 0.34
N VAL A 279 -33.91 -14.52 0.21
CA VAL A 279 -33.75 -13.59 -0.90
C VAL A 279 -32.46 -12.78 -0.76
N LEU A 280 -31.60 -12.86 -1.78
CA LEU A 280 -30.34 -12.11 -1.89
C LEU A 280 -30.47 -10.86 -2.76
N VAL A 281 -31.28 -10.93 -3.82
CA VAL A 281 -31.56 -9.80 -4.71
C VAL A 281 -33.06 -9.65 -4.88
N THR A 282 -33.57 -8.45 -4.59
CA THR A 282 -34.97 -8.07 -4.79
C THR A 282 -35.05 -7.09 -5.95
N THR A 283 -35.92 -7.38 -6.91
CA THR A 283 -36.27 -6.47 -8.01
C THR A 283 -37.78 -6.31 -8.07
N VAL A 284 -38.28 -5.41 -8.93
CA VAL A 284 -39.73 -5.26 -9.14
C VAL A 284 -40.35 -6.49 -9.81
N SER A 285 -39.60 -7.20 -10.65
CA SER A 285 -40.09 -8.35 -11.43
C SER A 285 -39.91 -9.69 -10.72
N ARG A 286 -38.85 -9.84 -9.91
CA ARG A 286 -38.45 -11.11 -9.32
C ARG A 286 -37.53 -10.95 -8.11
N ASN A 287 -37.61 -11.92 -7.20
CA ASN A 287 -36.63 -12.17 -6.14
C ASN A 287 -35.68 -13.31 -6.55
N TYR A 288 -34.41 -13.16 -6.22
CA TYR A 288 -33.37 -14.17 -6.48
C TYR A 288 -32.75 -14.63 -5.16
N THR A 289 -32.67 -15.95 -5.00
CA THR A 289 -31.99 -16.64 -3.90
C THR A 289 -30.68 -17.25 -4.39
N ALA A 290 -29.94 -17.93 -3.51
CA ALA A 290 -28.76 -18.71 -3.90
C ALA A 290 -29.09 -19.87 -4.87
N TYR A 291 -30.37 -20.21 -5.03
CA TYR A 291 -30.86 -21.29 -5.92
C TYR A 291 -31.31 -20.77 -7.30
N ASP A 292 -31.41 -19.45 -7.48
CA ASP A 292 -31.91 -18.80 -8.71
C ASP A 292 -30.79 -18.23 -9.59
N TYR A 293 -29.54 -18.68 -9.44
CA TYR A 293 -28.42 -18.05 -10.16
C TYR A 293 -28.51 -18.19 -11.68
N LYS A 294 -29.10 -19.27 -12.19
CA LYS A 294 -29.32 -19.44 -13.63
C LYS A 294 -30.18 -18.30 -14.18
N GLU A 295 -31.27 -18.00 -13.50
CA GLU A 295 -32.21 -16.95 -13.88
C GLU A 295 -31.63 -15.56 -13.61
N PHE A 296 -30.94 -15.36 -12.49
CA PHE A 296 -30.19 -14.13 -12.23
C PHE A 296 -29.22 -13.80 -13.37
N PHE A 297 -28.40 -14.78 -13.80
CA PHE A 297 -27.44 -14.57 -14.89
C PHE A 297 -28.10 -14.30 -16.24
N ASN A 298 -29.25 -14.94 -16.51
CA ASN A 298 -30.04 -14.64 -17.70
C ASN A 298 -30.57 -13.21 -17.67
N ASP A 299 -31.13 -12.78 -16.54
CA ASP A 299 -31.81 -11.49 -16.40
C ASP A 299 -30.85 -10.29 -16.39
N ILE A 300 -29.60 -10.49 -15.96
CA ILE A 300 -28.55 -9.44 -16.08
C ILE A 300 -27.85 -9.43 -17.45
N GLY A 301 -28.28 -10.27 -18.39
CA GLY A 301 -27.69 -10.40 -19.73
C GLY A 301 -26.29 -11.02 -19.74
N PHE A 302 -25.95 -11.86 -18.76
CA PHE A 302 -24.61 -12.47 -18.61
C PHE A 302 -24.69 -13.99 -18.41
N LYS A 303 -25.27 -14.69 -19.39
CA LYS A 303 -25.55 -16.14 -19.32
C LYS A 303 -24.31 -16.99 -19.00
N LYS A 304 -23.14 -16.60 -19.52
CA LYS A 304 -21.87 -17.31 -19.26
C LYS A 304 -21.49 -17.39 -17.78
N GLY A 305 -21.97 -16.46 -16.95
CA GLY A 305 -21.77 -16.51 -15.50
C GLY A 305 -22.36 -17.76 -14.85
N TRP A 306 -23.46 -18.30 -15.39
CA TRP A 306 -24.02 -19.57 -14.92
C TRP A 306 -23.10 -20.76 -15.23
N SER A 307 -22.49 -20.78 -16.41
CA SER A 307 -21.50 -21.79 -16.79
C SER A 307 -20.28 -21.72 -15.88
N MET A 308 -19.79 -20.50 -15.60
CA MET A 308 -18.69 -20.27 -14.65
C MET A 308 -19.04 -20.77 -13.24
N TYR A 309 -20.22 -20.43 -12.71
CA TYR A 309 -20.66 -20.86 -11.37
C TYR A 309 -20.72 -22.38 -11.23
N LYS A 310 -21.34 -23.08 -12.20
CA LYS A 310 -21.40 -24.55 -12.19
C LYS A 310 -20.02 -25.20 -12.18
N ASN A 311 -19.08 -24.58 -12.90
CA ASN A 311 -17.73 -25.09 -13.05
C ASN A 311 -16.91 -24.93 -11.75
N THR A 312 -17.12 -23.84 -11.00
CA THR A 312 -16.30 -23.54 -9.81
C THR A 312 -16.95 -23.93 -8.49
N ARG A 313 -18.28 -23.97 -8.37
CA ARG A 313 -18.98 -24.20 -7.08
C ARG A 313 -18.64 -25.55 -6.44
N ARG A 314 -18.47 -26.59 -7.27
CA ARG A 314 -18.22 -27.97 -6.81
C ARG A 314 -16.89 -28.16 -6.08
N LEU A 315 -15.97 -27.21 -6.19
CA LEU A 315 -14.63 -27.33 -5.62
C LEU A 315 -14.63 -27.32 -4.09
N LEU A 316 -15.60 -26.63 -3.48
CA LEU A 316 -15.77 -26.51 -2.02
C LEU A 316 -17.26 -26.54 -1.63
N GLU A 317 -18.06 -27.37 -2.31
CA GLU A 317 -19.50 -27.44 -2.10
C GLU A 317 -19.84 -27.83 -0.65
N ASP A 318 -19.17 -28.86 -0.14
CA ASP A 318 -19.42 -29.41 1.20
C ASP A 318 -18.73 -28.64 2.34
N LEU A 319 -17.85 -27.69 2.01
CA LEU A 319 -16.99 -26.98 2.99
C LEU A 319 -16.27 -27.94 3.96
N LYS A 320 -15.72 -29.05 3.43
CA LYS A 320 -14.98 -30.04 4.23
C LYS A 320 -13.83 -29.41 5.01
N ALA A 321 -13.75 -29.71 6.30
CA ALA A 321 -12.72 -29.24 7.23
C ALA A 321 -11.28 -29.48 6.73
N PRO A 322 -10.34 -28.55 6.97
CA PRO A 322 -8.98 -28.63 6.42
C PRO A 322 -8.13 -29.75 7.03
N GLY A 323 -8.50 -30.29 8.20
CA GLY A 323 -7.77 -31.38 8.86
C GLY A 323 -6.38 -30.96 9.36
N VAL A 324 -6.28 -29.72 9.84
CA VAL A 324 -5.12 -29.13 10.54
C VAL A 324 -5.64 -28.22 11.65
N GLU A 325 -4.80 -27.88 12.64
CA GLU A 325 -5.15 -26.87 13.64
C GLU A 325 -5.48 -25.55 12.93
N LEU A 326 -6.62 -24.94 13.28
CA LEU A 326 -7.15 -23.77 12.61
C LEU A 326 -7.29 -22.61 13.60
N HIS A 327 -6.82 -21.43 13.21
CA HIS A 327 -7.14 -20.17 13.88
C HIS A 327 -8.02 -19.34 12.94
N CYS A 328 -9.32 -19.29 13.21
CA CYS A 328 -10.31 -18.56 12.43
C CYS A 328 -10.50 -17.14 13.00
N LEU A 329 -10.02 -16.14 12.26
CA LEU A 329 -9.93 -14.75 12.66
C LEU A 329 -10.75 -13.87 11.73
N TYR A 330 -11.68 -13.08 12.23
CA TYR A 330 -12.50 -12.22 11.37
C TYR A 330 -13.09 -11.00 12.08
N GLY A 331 -13.43 -9.98 11.29
CA GLY A 331 -14.08 -8.77 11.75
C GLY A 331 -15.57 -8.95 12.04
N VAL A 332 -16.09 -8.16 12.98
CA VAL A 332 -17.52 -8.09 13.33
C VAL A 332 -17.93 -6.64 13.57
N ASP A 333 -19.23 -6.38 13.71
CA ASP A 333 -19.84 -5.08 13.98
C ASP A 333 -19.63 -4.04 12.86
N ILE A 334 -19.54 -4.49 11.60
CA ILE A 334 -19.49 -3.60 10.43
C ILE A 334 -20.68 -3.90 9.51
N PRO A 335 -21.49 -2.89 9.17
CA PRO A 335 -22.61 -3.05 8.24
C PRO A 335 -22.14 -3.67 6.92
N THR A 336 -22.68 -4.86 6.62
CA THR A 336 -22.28 -5.65 5.47
C THR A 336 -23.50 -6.08 4.67
N ALA A 337 -23.45 -5.89 3.35
CA ALA A 337 -24.58 -6.21 2.48
C ALA A 337 -25.00 -7.68 2.60
N GLU A 338 -26.25 -7.92 3.00
CA GLU A 338 -26.89 -9.24 3.00
C GLU A 338 -27.97 -9.35 1.92
N ARG A 339 -28.58 -8.23 1.53
CA ARG A 339 -29.55 -8.20 0.42
C ARG A 339 -29.37 -6.95 -0.43
N LEU A 340 -29.62 -7.10 -1.73
CA LEU A 340 -29.56 -6.02 -2.70
C LEU A 340 -30.97 -5.72 -3.22
N VAL A 341 -31.42 -4.47 -3.10
CA VAL A 341 -32.76 -4.06 -3.52
C VAL A 341 -32.67 -3.08 -4.69
N TYR A 342 -33.33 -3.42 -5.79
CA TYR A 342 -33.40 -2.63 -7.01
C TYR A 342 -34.83 -2.11 -7.23
N GLY A 343 -34.95 -0.79 -7.38
CA GLY A 343 -36.22 -0.14 -7.74
C GLY A 343 -36.61 -0.34 -9.22
N LYS A 344 -37.78 0.21 -9.59
CA LYS A 344 -38.32 0.12 -10.95
C LYS A 344 -37.35 0.69 -11.99
N GLY A 345 -37.01 -0.12 -13.01
CA GLY A 345 -36.10 0.27 -14.09
C GLY A 345 -34.63 0.46 -13.68
N LYS A 346 -34.24 0.00 -12.49
CA LYS A 346 -32.87 0.16 -11.96
C LYS A 346 -31.99 -1.09 -12.13
N PHE A 347 -32.60 -2.28 -12.15
CA PHE A 347 -31.86 -3.53 -12.34
C PHE A 347 -31.54 -3.76 -13.83
N PRO A 348 -30.31 -4.20 -14.19
CA PRO A 348 -29.14 -4.45 -13.35
C PRO A 348 -28.13 -3.30 -13.29
N ASP A 349 -28.32 -2.22 -14.06
CA ASP A 349 -27.27 -1.23 -14.37
C ASP A 349 -27.17 -0.05 -13.37
N SER A 350 -28.08 0.08 -12.41
CA SER A 350 -27.97 1.08 -11.34
C SER A 350 -27.42 0.47 -10.06
N GLN A 351 -26.83 1.27 -9.18
CA GLN A 351 -26.40 0.78 -7.86
C GLN A 351 -27.63 0.42 -6.99
N PRO A 352 -27.64 -0.74 -6.31
CA PRO A 352 -28.73 -1.15 -5.44
C PRO A 352 -28.72 -0.41 -4.10
N ILE A 353 -29.85 -0.47 -3.40
CA ILE A 353 -29.88 -0.23 -1.95
C ILE A 353 -29.42 -1.53 -1.27
N GLU A 354 -28.41 -1.42 -0.40
CA GLU A 354 -27.88 -2.54 0.37
C GLU A 354 -28.61 -2.61 1.71
N ILE A 355 -29.26 -3.74 1.98
CA ILE A 355 -29.76 -4.08 3.32
C ILE A 355 -28.62 -4.80 4.03
N ASN A 356 -28.14 -4.18 5.10
CA ASN A 356 -26.94 -4.63 5.79
C ASN A 356 -27.28 -5.49 7.01
N GLY A 357 -26.52 -6.57 7.17
CA GLY A 357 -26.38 -7.32 8.41
C GLY A 357 -25.00 -7.12 9.02
N ASP A 358 -24.62 -8.01 9.92
CA ASP A 358 -23.30 -8.02 10.57
C ASP A 358 -22.22 -8.67 9.68
N GLY A 359 -20.98 -8.24 9.83
CA GLY A 359 -19.84 -8.73 9.08
C GLY A 359 -18.63 -7.79 9.20
N ASP A 360 -17.77 -7.80 8.18
CA ASP A 360 -16.55 -7.01 8.12
C ASP A 360 -16.55 -5.91 7.05
N GLY A 361 -17.73 -5.58 6.50
CA GLY A 361 -17.95 -4.61 5.44
C GLY A 361 -17.88 -5.21 4.02
N THR A 362 -17.38 -6.45 3.88
CA THR A 362 -17.31 -7.15 2.59
C THR A 362 -17.95 -8.53 2.66
N VAL A 363 -17.72 -9.28 3.73
CA VAL A 363 -18.20 -10.65 3.92
C VAL A 363 -19.12 -10.68 5.12
N GLY A 364 -20.34 -11.20 4.93
CA GLY A 364 -21.32 -11.31 6.01
C GLY A 364 -20.90 -12.33 7.06
N ILE A 365 -21.32 -12.10 8.31
CA ILE A 365 -20.92 -12.89 9.49
C ILE A 365 -21.13 -14.39 9.30
N ARG A 366 -22.22 -14.78 8.62
CA ARG A 366 -22.54 -16.18 8.33
C ARG A 366 -21.42 -16.89 7.58
N SER A 367 -20.85 -16.24 6.58
CA SER A 367 -19.76 -16.82 5.80
C SER A 367 -18.44 -16.81 6.57
N LEU A 368 -18.18 -15.75 7.35
CA LEU A 368 -16.97 -15.63 8.16
C LEU A 368 -16.91 -16.70 9.26
N ALA A 369 -18.04 -16.94 9.92
CA ALA A 369 -18.16 -17.84 11.06
C ALA A 369 -18.33 -19.33 10.67
N ALA A 370 -18.39 -19.68 9.38
CA ALA A 370 -18.61 -21.06 8.93
C ALA A 370 -17.53 -22.04 9.41
N CYS A 371 -16.33 -21.55 9.75
CA CYS A 371 -15.28 -22.34 10.38
C CYS A 371 -15.68 -22.94 11.75
N MET A 372 -16.70 -22.38 12.43
CA MET A 372 -17.20 -22.91 13.70
C MET A 372 -17.78 -24.31 13.57
N ASP A 373 -18.32 -24.66 12.40
CA ASP A 373 -18.87 -25.99 12.16
C ASP A 373 -17.76 -27.06 12.28
N TRP A 374 -16.53 -26.70 11.92
CA TRP A 374 -15.37 -27.61 11.98
C TRP A 374 -14.90 -27.94 13.40
N VAL A 375 -15.35 -27.23 14.43
CA VAL A 375 -15.08 -27.60 15.84
C VAL A 375 -15.52 -29.04 16.13
N LYS A 376 -16.57 -29.52 15.43
CA LYS A 376 -17.11 -30.88 15.61
C LYS A 376 -16.75 -31.84 14.47
N GLU A 377 -16.23 -31.34 13.35
CA GLU A 377 -15.97 -32.14 12.13
C GLU A 377 -14.52 -32.62 11.99
N GLN A 378 -13.59 -32.10 12.79
CA GLN A 378 -12.20 -32.53 12.79
C GLN A 378 -11.63 -32.73 14.19
N GLU A 379 -10.61 -33.58 14.29
CA GLU A 379 -9.89 -33.85 15.55
C GLU A 379 -8.97 -32.70 15.98
N HIS A 380 -8.55 -31.85 15.04
CA HIS A 380 -7.62 -30.75 15.30
C HIS A 380 -8.37 -29.52 15.83
N ASP A 381 -7.77 -28.84 16.80
CA ASP A 381 -8.36 -27.66 17.43
C ASP A 381 -8.74 -26.56 16.42
N VAL A 382 -9.91 -25.95 16.67
CA VAL A 382 -10.39 -24.78 15.94
C VAL A 382 -10.53 -23.63 16.94
N HIS A 383 -9.65 -22.65 16.83
CA HIS A 383 -9.64 -21.44 17.64
C HIS A 383 -10.37 -20.33 16.89
N VAL A 384 -11.37 -19.71 17.50
CA VAL A 384 -12.11 -18.61 16.88
C VAL A 384 -11.85 -17.32 17.64
N LYS A 385 -11.52 -16.24 16.92
CA LYS A 385 -11.33 -14.90 17.49
C LYS A 385 -11.95 -13.85 16.59
N THR A 386 -12.85 -13.08 17.16
CA THR A 386 -13.49 -11.94 16.49
C THR A 386 -12.77 -10.63 16.83
N PHE A 387 -12.84 -9.68 15.90
CA PHE A 387 -12.24 -8.35 16.01
C PHE A 387 -13.32 -7.28 15.75
N PRO A 388 -13.90 -6.68 16.81
CA PRO A 388 -14.91 -5.64 16.65
C PRO A 388 -14.41 -4.46 15.83
N LYS A 389 -15.20 -4.02 14.86
CA LYS A 389 -14.91 -2.89 13.95
C LYS A 389 -13.66 -3.06 13.11
N ALA A 390 -13.16 -4.29 12.94
CA ALA A 390 -12.09 -4.58 12.01
C ALA A 390 -12.63 -4.82 10.61
N GLU A 391 -12.42 -3.86 9.71
CA GLU A 391 -12.82 -3.98 8.30
C GLU A 391 -12.04 -5.12 7.62
N HIS A 392 -12.66 -5.72 6.61
CA HIS A 392 -12.19 -6.88 5.85
C HIS A 392 -10.68 -6.90 5.58
N THR A 393 -10.11 -5.78 5.11
CA THR A 393 -8.67 -5.63 4.85
C THR A 393 -7.94 -5.00 6.02
N ALA A 394 -8.59 -4.09 6.74
CA ALA A 394 -7.98 -3.34 7.84
C ALA A 394 -7.55 -4.24 9.00
N ILE A 395 -8.21 -5.39 9.23
CA ILE A 395 -7.85 -6.37 10.26
C ILE A 395 -6.35 -6.74 10.25
N LEU A 396 -5.72 -6.78 9.07
CA LEU A 396 -4.29 -7.08 8.90
C LEU A 396 -3.37 -6.01 9.50
N LYS A 397 -3.93 -4.88 9.95
CA LYS A 397 -3.24 -3.72 10.52
C LYS A 397 -3.54 -3.54 12.01
N PHE A 398 -4.40 -4.38 12.61
CA PHE A 398 -4.82 -4.24 14.01
C PHE A 398 -3.72 -4.70 14.98
N PRO A 399 -3.43 -3.93 16.05
CA PRO A 399 -2.47 -4.35 17.08
C PRO A 399 -2.83 -5.69 17.73
N GLU A 400 -4.11 -5.87 18.09
CA GLU A 400 -4.62 -7.10 18.70
C GLU A 400 -4.46 -8.31 17.78
N PHE A 401 -4.56 -8.10 16.46
CA PHE A 401 -4.29 -9.13 15.46
C PHE A 401 -2.82 -9.53 15.51
N PHE A 402 -1.89 -8.57 15.57
CA PHE A 402 -0.46 -8.89 15.72
C PHE A 402 -0.16 -9.65 16.99
N ASP A 403 -0.75 -9.26 18.13
CA ASP A 403 -0.55 -9.96 19.40
C ASP A 403 -1.04 -11.42 19.32
N TYR A 404 -2.20 -11.64 18.69
CA TYR A 404 -2.71 -12.99 18.45
C TYR A 404 -1.76 -13.81 17.56
N ILE A 405 -1.31 -13.24 16.43
CA ILE A 405 -0.39 -13.93 15.51
C ILE A 405 0.92 -14.28 16.22
N LYS A 406 1.48 -13.36 17.02
CA LYS A 406 2.69 -13.63 17.81
C LYS A 406 2.51 -14.86 18.70
N ASN A 407 1.37 -14.97 19.38
CA ASN A 407 1.09 -16.11 20.26
C ASN A 407 0.89 -17.43 19.48
N ALA A 408 0.28 -17.39 18.28
CA ALA A 408 0.10 -18.58 17.44
C ALA A 408 1.43 -19.10 16.86
N LEU A 409 2.37 -18.19 16.56
CA LEU A 409 3.63 -18.54 15.90
C LEU A 409 4.70 -19.08 16.87
N PHE A 410 4.75 -18.57 18.09
CA PHE A 410 5.80 -18.90 19.06
C PHE A 410 5.38 -20.06 19.98
N LEU A 411 6.34 -20.91 20.35
CA LEU A 411 6.10 -22.14 21.11
C LEU A 411 6.01 -21.93 22.64
N GLU A 412 6.39 -20.76 23.16
CA GLU A 412 6.36 -20.46 24.59
C GLU A 412 5.02 -19.82 25.00
N LYS A 413 4.08 -20.62 25.53
CA LYS A 413 3.04 -20.11 26.44
C LYS A 413 3.71 -19.78 27.78
N ASN A 414 4.40 -18.64 27.88
CA ASN A 414 5.00 -18.23 29.14
C ASN A 414 3.92 -17.78 30.12
N ALA A 415 3.72 -18.57 31.18
CA ALA A 415 2.99 -18.24 32.41
C ALA A 415 3.64 -17.10 33.24
N THR A 416 4.40 -16.20 32.59
CA THR A 416 5.14 -15.09 33.20
C THR A 416 4.92 -13.79 32.43
N SER A 417 3.68 -13.57 31.98
CA SER A 417 3.26 -12.33 31.31
C SER A 417 3.25 -11.09 32.22
N HIS A 418 3.56 -11.20 33.53
CA HIS A 418 3.46 -10.04 34.43
C HIS A 418 4.75 -9.22 34.64
N TYR A 419 5.93 -9.70 34.24
CA TYR A 419 7.19 -8.98 34.50
C TYR A 419 7.91 -8.41 33.27
N MET A 420 7.64 -8.91 32.05
CA MET A 420 8.20 -8.35 30.80
C MET A 420 7.36 -7.21 30.20
N PHE A 421 6.09 -7.07 30.61
CA PHE A 421 5.19 -6.03 30.09
C PHE A 421 5.56 -4.59 30.52
N ARG A 422 6.39 -4.41 31.56
CA ARG A 422 6.72 -3.05 32.05
C ARG A 422 7.84 -2.37 31.26
N LYS A 423 8.72 -3.13 30.59
CA LYS A 423 9.79 -2.58 29.74
C LYS A 423 9.32 -2.31 28.30
N GLU A 424 8.47 -3.18 27.74
CA GLU A 424 7.93 -2.99 26.38
C GLU A 424 6.81 -1.95 26.31
N TYR A 425 6.05 -1.70 27.39
CA TYR A 425 5.11 -0.57 27.43
C TYR A 425 5.83 0.77 27.24
N PHE A 426 7.02 0.96 27.84
CA PHE A 426 7.81 2.18 27.67
C PHE A 426 8.32 2.38 26.24
N GLN A 427 8.74 1.31 25.56
CA GLN A 427 9.15 1.35 24.14
C GLN A 427 7.96 1.50 23.18
N SER A 428 6.81 0.91 23.49
CA SER A 428 5.58 1.06 22.69
C SER A 428 4.96 2.44 22.85
N GLU A 429 5.09 3.08 24.02
CA GLU A 429 4.65 4.46 24.23
C GLU A 429 5.59 5.44 23.52
N GLU A 430 6.89 5.14 23.45
CA GLU A 430 7.86 5.90 22.66
C GLU A 430 7.66 5.70 21.14
N TYR A 431 7.29 4.48 20.70
CA TYR A 431 6.91 4.16 19.32
C TYR A 431 5.56 4.78 18.92
N PHE A 432 4.55 4.74 19.80
CA PHE A 432 3.26 5.40 19.59
C PHE A 432 3.42 6.91 19.60
N LYS A 433 4.30 7.47 20.46
CA LYS A 433 4.71 8.88 20.39
C LYS A 433 5.42 9.22 19.08
N THR A 434 6.22 8.31 18.50
CA THR A 434 6.88 8.54 17.20
C THR A 434 5.93 8.38 16.01
N VAL A 435 5.02 7.41 16.00
CA VAL A 435 3.98 7.24 14.95
C VAL A 435 2.94 8.36 15.02
N GLN A 436 2.50 8.74 16.22
CA GLN A 436 1.67 9.93 16.44
C GLN A 436 2.44 11.20 16.03
N ALA A 437 3.74 11.30 16.32
CA ALA A 437 4.58 12.41 15.86
C ALA A 437 4.76 12.42 14.34
N GLU A 438 4.89 11.27 13.67
CA GLU A 438 4.98 11.15 12.21
C GLU A 438 3.64 11.51 11.53
N TYR A 439 2.52 11.02 12.04
CA TYR A 439 1.19 11.33 11.49
C TYR A 439 0.83 12.80 11.73
N CYS A 440 1.17 13.33 12.91
CA CYS A 440 1.04 14.74 13.25
C CYS A 440 2.01 15.61 12.43
N SER A 441 3.23 15.13 12.14
CA SER A 441 4.22 15.79 11.28
C SER A 441 3.76 15.84 9.83
N LYS A 442 3.19 14.76 9.29
CA LYS A 442 2.62 14.71 7.93
C LYS A 442 1.46 15.67 7.75
N ARG A 443 0.47 15.65 8.66
CA ARG A 443 -0.67 16.58 8.62
C ARG A 443 -0.22 18.05 8.70
N LYS A 444 0.83 18.33 9.47
CA LYS A 444 1.36 19.69 9.64
C LYS A 444 2.26 20.13 8.49
N CYS A 445 2.99 19.22 7.87
CA CYS A 445 3.70 19.44 6.61
C CYS A 445 2.70 19.85 5.52
N VAL A 446 1.57 19.14 5.40
CA VAL A 446 0.47 19.51 4.49
C VAL A 446 -0.13 20.88 4.84
N ALA A 447 -0.38 21.16 6.14
CA ALA A 447 -0.87 22.47 6.57
C ALA A 447 0.10 23.61 6.26
N ALA A 448 1.42 23.38 6.36
CA ALA A 448 2.43 24.35 5.96
C ALA A 448 2.41 24.61 4.45
N GLY A 449 2.19 23.57 3.64
CA GLY A 449 1.98 23.71 2.20
C GLY A 449 0.73 24.56 1.87
N PHE A 450 -0.38 24.37 2.57
CA PHE A 450 -1.55 25.25 2.43
C PHE A 450 -1.25 26.69 2.87
N GLY A 451 -0.46 26.88 3.92
CA GLY A 451 0.02 28.19 4.36
C GLY A 451 0.77 28.93 3.26
N TYR A 452 1.65 28.24 2.53
CA TYR A 452 2.35 28.79 1.36
C TYR A 452 1.37 29.25 0.27
N PHE A 453 0.42 28.41 -0.12
CA PHE A 453 -0.55 28.80 -1.17
C PHE A 453 -1.39 30.01 -0.75
N LEU A 454 -1.76 30.10 0.53
CA LEU A 454 -2.47 31.25 1.06
C LEU A 454 -1.60 32.51 1.02
N THR A 455 -0.32 32.45 1.40
CA THR A 455 0.56 33.63 1.28
C THR A 455 0.76 34.03 -0.16
N GLN A 456 1.00 33.08 -1.08
CA GLN A 456 1.14 33.39 -2.50
C GLN A 456 -0.13 34.05 -3.07
N LEU A 457 -1.32 33.59 -2.68
CA LEU A 457 -2.57 34.23 -3.10
C LEU A 457 -2.66 35.69 -2.61
N ILE A 458 -2.35 35.94 -1.34
CA ILE A 458 -2.35 37.31 -0.77
C ILE A 458 -1.31 38.19 -1.47
N LYS A 459 -0.10 37.66 -1.71
CA LYS A 459 0.96 38.36 -2.45
C LYS A 459 0.50 38.73 -3.85
N MET A 460 -0.12 37.79 -4.58
CA MET A 460 -0.64 38.04 -5.91
C MET A 460 -1.71 39.14 -5.91
N LEU A 461 -2.62 39.14 -4.92
CA LEU A 461 -3.65 40.18 -4.80
C LEU A 461 -3.04 41.57 -4.51
N ILE A 462 -2.05 41.66 -3.62
CA ILE A 462 -1.37 42.93 -3.29
C ILE A 462 -0.60 43.44 -4.51
N LEU A 463 0.18 42.58 -5.16
CA LEU A 463 0.94 42.95 -6.35
C LEU A 463 0.00 43.39 -7.49
N ALA A 464 -1.10 42.67 -7.72
CA ALA A 464 -2.07 43.03 -8.75
C ALA A 464 -2.81 44.35 -8.46
N THR A 465 -3.06 44.66 -7.18
CA THR A 465 -3.83 45.85 -6.78
C THR A 465 -2.97 47.12 -6.75
N PHE A 466 -1.74 47.03 -6.24
CA PHE A 466 -0.87 48.20 -6.01
C PHE A 466 0.22 48.37 -7.07
N PHE A 467 0.55 47.32 -7.82
CA PHE A 467 1.56 47.32 -8.88
C PHE A 467 1.06 46.63 -10.16
N PRO A 468 -0.09 47.06 -10.73
CA PRO A 468 -0.61 46.45 -11.96
C PRO A 468 0.42 46.56 -13.09
N THR A 469 0.65 45.47 -13.81
CA THR A 469 1.56 45.45 -14.95
C THR A 469 0.95 46.26 -16.08
N THR A 470 1.50 47.45 -16.34
CA THR A 470 1.26 48.18 -17.59
C THR A 470 2.17 47.61 -18.66
N ASP A 471 1.58 47.04 -19.71
CA ASP A 471 2.31 46.58 -20.90
C ASP A 471 2.98 47.78 -21.59
N GLN A 472 4.24 48.06 -21.24
CA GLN A 472 5.11 48.95 -22.01
C GLN A 472 6.40 48.22 -22.35
N GLU A 473 6.56 47.95 -23.65
CA GLU A 473 7.77 47.42 -24.27
C GLU A 473 8.91 48.45 -24.15
N GLY A 474 9.95 48.09 -23.39
CA GLY A 474 11.15 48.91 -23.20
C GLY A 474 11.60 48.98 -21.74
N VAL A 475 12.01 47.84 -21.18
CA VAL A 475 12.32 47.70 -19.74
C VAL A 475 13.66 48.36 -19.38
N GLN A 476 13.63 49.60 -18.86
CA GLN A 476 14.68 50.07 -17.96
C GLN A 476 14.38 49.57 -16.55
N PHE A 477 15.38 48.96 -15.90
CA PHE A 477 15.27 48.58 -14.48
C PHE A 477 15.11 49.83 -13.62
N HIS A 478 13.92 50.04 -13.06
CA HIS A 478 13.68 51.09 -12.08
C HIS A 478 13.81 50.49 -10.67
N PRO A 479 14.86 50.84 -9.90
CA PRO A 479 15.15 50.17 -8.63
C PRO A 479 14.08 50.43 -7.57
N PHE A 480 13.38 51.57 -7.62
CA PHE A 480 12.41 51.93 -6.59
C PHE A 480 11.11 51.08 -6.66
N PRO A 481 10.43 50.92 -7.81
CA PRO A 481 9.31 49.99 -7.93
C PRO A 481 9.65 48.54 -7.60
N GLU A 482 10.82 48.04 -8.03
CA GLU A 482 11.24 46.66 -7.75
C GLU A 482 11.56 46.45 -6.26
N LEU A 483 12.12 47.47 -5.59
CA LEU A 483 12.30 47.46 -4.14
C LEU A 483 10.95 47.40 -3.41
N MET A 484 9.95 48.16 -3.88
CA MET A 484 8.61 48.16 -3.29
C MET A 484 7.88 46.82 -3.48
N LYS A 485 8.05 46.16 -4.63
CA LYS A 485 7.53 44.80 -4.86
C LYS A 485 8.19 43.78 -3.93
N ALA A 486 9.50 43.88 -3.72
CA ALA A 486 10.23 42.97 -2.84
C ALA A 486 9.79 43.08 -1.37
N MET A 487 9.26 44.23 -0.92
CA MET A 487 8.68 44.34 0.44
C MET A 487 7.51 43.37 0.67
N VAL A 488 6.80 42.97 -0.39
CA VAL A 488 5.70 42.00 -0.31
C VAL A 488 6.20 40.61 0.11
N ASP A 489 7.50 40.31 -0.05
CA ASP A 489 8.11 39.05 0.38
C ASP A 489 8.17 38.88 1.90
N VAL A 490 7.95 39.96 2.67
CA VAL A 490 7.76 39.87 4.12
C VAL A 490 6.60 38.95 4.50
N LEU A 491 5.60 38.81 3.63
CA LEU A 491 4.44 37.94 3.86
C LEU A 491 4.82 36.45 3.91
N ASP A 492 5.87 36.03 3.21
CA ASP A 492 6.32 34.63 3.30
C ASP A 492 7.01 34.36 4.62
N VAL A 493 7.79 35.33 5.13
CA VAL A 493 8.41 35.26 6.44
C VAL A 493 7.35 35.25 7.55
N ILE A 494 6.34 36.13 7.45
CA ILE A 494 5.21 36.20 8.40
C ILE A 494 4.36 34.93 8.33
N GLY A 495 4.01 34.47 7.13
CA GLY A 495 3.18 33.28 6.95
C GLY A 495 3.86 32.03 7.48
N LEU A 496 5.15 31.84 7.18
CA LEU A 496 5.94 30.73 7.71
C LEU A 496 6.06 30.82 9.23
N TYR A 497 6.26 32.02 9.80
CA TYR A 497 6.25 32.24 11.24
C TYR A 497 4.91 31.86 11.89
N VAL A 498 3.78 32.25 11.27
CA VAL A 498 2.44 31.91 11.75
C VAL A 498 2.22 30.39 11.70
N VAL A 499 2.64 29.72 10.63
CA VAL A 499 2.54 28.26 10.49
C VAL A 499 3.35 27.53 11.56
N ILE A 500 4.55 28.03 11.89
CA ILE A 500 5.42 27.43 12.92
C ILE A 500 4.79 27.58 14.31
N ASN A 501 4.15 28.72 14.59
CA ASN A 501 3.70 29.10 15.94
C ASN A 501 2.22 28.81 16.23
N ARG A 502 1.36 28.70 15.22
CA ARG A 502 -0.07 28.43 15.38
C ARG A 502 -0.34 26.92 15.24
N ASN A 503 -1.12 26.34 16.15
CA ASN A 503 -1.58 24.94 16.11
C ASN A 503 -0.53 23.82 16.22
N TRP A 504 0.63 24.06 16.84
CA TRP A 504 1.64 23.02 17.03
C TRP A 504 1.77 22.53 18.49
N SER A 505 1.27 21.33 18.78
CA SER A 505 1.67 20.52 19.96
C SER A 505 2.77 19.52 19.55
N GLY A 506 3.85 19.40 20.33
CA GLY A 506 4.99 18.50 20.06
C GLY A 506 6.39 19.12 20.26
N LYS A 507 7.45 18.29 20.18
CA LYS A 507 8.86 18.71 20.29
C LYS A 507 9.19 19.80 19.27
N GLY A 508 10.01 20.78 19.69
CA GLY A 508 10.32 21.97 18.91
C GLY A 508 10.97 21.69 17.55
N ASP A 509 11.78 20.62 17.48
CA ASP A 509 12.63 20.30 16.34
C ASP A 509 11.82 19.74 15.16
N ALA A 510 10.75 19.01 15.48
CA ALA A 510 9.78 18.55 14.51
C ALA A 510 8.94 19.70 13.93
N ARG A 511 8.90 20.88 14.58
CA ARG A 511 8.05 22.00 14.16
C ARG A 511 8.59 22.72 12.94
N PHE A 512 9.81 23.23 13.06
CA PHE A 512 10.41 23.97 11.97
C PHE A 512 10.76 23.06 10.78
N LEU A 513 11.11 21.79 11.04
CA LEU A 513 11.44 20.84 9.98
C LEU A 513 10.22 20.56 9.09
N ALA A 514 9.08 20.19 9.69
CA ALA A 514 7.86 19.92 8.92
C ALA A 514 7.29 21.18 8.27
N ALA A 515 7.40 22.35 8.92
CA ALA A 515 7.02 23.62 8.32
C ALA A 515 7.88 23.94 7.09
N GLY A 516 9.21 23.87 7.21
CA GLY A 516 10.14 24.15 6.12
C GLY A 516 10.01 23.18 4.95
N LEU A 517 9.87 21.88 5.22
CA LEU A 517 9.66 20.85 4.19
C LEU A 517 8.32 21.03 3.45
N GLY A 518 7.24 21.28 4.18
CA GLY A 518 5.92 21.51 3.60
C GLY A 518 5.87 22.78 2.75
N TRP A 519 6.45 23.86 3.27
CA TRP A 519 6.54 25.14 2.57
C TRP A 519 7.37 25.03 1.28
N SER A 520 8.53 24.38 1.33
CA SER A 520 9.35 24.17 0.14
C SER A 520 8.70 23.25 -0.88
N SER A 521 7.98 22.21 -0.44
CA SER A 521 7.30 21.30 -1.35
C SER A 521 6.21 22.02 -2.14
N ALA A 522 5.46 22.91 -1.47
CA ALA A 522 4.46 23.76 -2.12
C ALA A 522 5.12 24.79 -3.07
N ASP A 523 6.27 25.37 -2.69
CA ASP A 523 7.05 26.25 -3.57
C ASP A 523 7.52 25.58 -4.85
N SER A 524 8.09 24.37 -4.74
CA SER A 524 8.50 23.56 -5.88
C SER A 524 7.31 23.22 -6.78
N LEU A 525 6.17 22.82 -6.19
CA LEU A 525 4.97 22.47 -6.92
C LEU A 525 4.41 23.67 -7.70
N ALA A 526 4.27 24.82 -7.04
CA ALA A 526 3.68 26.02 -7.63
C ALA A 526 4.58 26.67 -8.69
N THR A 527 5.89 26.74 -8.45
CA THR A 527 6.80 27.55 -9.26
C THR A 527 7.59 26.74 -10.29
N ARG A 528 7.76 25.42 -10.11
CA ARG A 528 8.63 24.58 -10.96
C ARG A 528 7.90 23.48 -11.68
N VAL A 529 7.07 22.71 -10.96
CA VAL A 529 6.40 21.54 -11.53
C VAL A 529 5.39 21.97 -12.59
N VAL A 530 4.59 23.01 -12.33
CA VAL A 530 3.60 23.50 -13.30
C VAL A 530 4.26 24.02 -14.59
N PRO A 531 5.26 24.93 -14.56
CA PRO A 531 5.91 25.38 -15.80
C PRO A 531 6.76 24.30 -16.49
N PHE A 532 7.31 23.34 -15.76
CA PHE A 532 8.01 22.19 -16.34
C PHE A 532 7.01 21.29 -17.10
N TRP A 533 5.86 20.98 -16.50
CA TRP A 533 4.82 20.14 -17.11
C TRP A 533 4.20 20.77 -18.38
N THR A 534 3.97 22.08 -18.36
CA THR A 534 3.34 22.80 -19.48
C THR A 534 4.35 23.22 -20.55
N GLY A 535 5.59 23.55 -20.17
CA GLY A 535 6.62 24.09 -21.06
C GLY A 535 7.59 23.06 -21.66
N ALA A 536 7.89 21.94 -20.99
CA ALA A 536 8.89 20.97 -21.45
C ALA A 536 8.40 20.01 -22.56
N ARG A 537 7.28 20.34 -23.22
CA ARG A 537 6.70 19.56 -24.33
C ARG A 537 7.23 19.96 -25.72
N GLY A 538 8.12 20.96 -25.78
CA GLY A 538 8.78 21.37 -27.02
C GLY A 538 9.86 20.37 -27.48
N THR A 539 10.14 20.33 -28.78
CA THR A 539 11.12 19.42 -29.40
C THR A 539 12.58 19.81 -29.16
N THR A 540 12.85 20.97 -28.54
CA THR A 540 14.20 21.50 -28.30
C THR A 540 14.52 21.55 -26.81
N PHE A 541 15.69 21.00 -26.44
CA PHE A 541 16.20 21.01 -25.08
C PHE A 541 16.56 22.44 -24.64
N SER A 542 16.16 22.81 -23.42
CA SER A 542 16.49 24.12 -22.83
C SER A 542 17.18 23.96 -21.48
N TRP A 543 18.35 24.60 -21.34
CA TRP A 543 19.12 24.68 -20.10
C TRP A 543 18.36 25.30 -18.93
N LYS A 544 17.30 26.07 -19.21
CA LYS A 544 16.41 26.67 -18.21
C LYS A 544 15.81 25.62 -17.28
N TYR A 545 15.46 24.43 -17.78
CA TYR A 545 14.85 23.38 -16.97
C TYR A 545 15.83 22.74 -16.00
N ILE A 546 17.11 22.60 -16.38
CA ILE A 546 18.16 22.14 -15.47
C ILE A 546 18.39 23.16 -14.35
N GLN A 547 18.49 24.45 -14.71
CA GLN A 547 18.60 25.52 -13.71
C GLN A 547 17.40 25.51 -12.75
N MET A 548 16.19 25.25 -13.27
CA MET A 548 14.98 25.15 -12.43
C MET A 548 15.03 24.00 -11.42
N CYS A 549 15.51 22.82 -11.82
CA CYS A 549 15.66 21.65 -10.95
C CYS A 549 16.73 21.88 -9.87
N LEU A 550 17.88 22.44 -10.25
CA LEU A 550 18.95 22.79 -9.29
C LEU A 550 18.47 23.81 -8.26
N GLU A 551 17.68 24.80 -8.70
CA GLU A 551 17.10 25.81 -7.81
C GLU A 551 16.03 25.26 -6.87
N SER A 552 15.26 24.26 -7.29
CA SER A 552 14.35 23.56 -6.38
C SER A 552 15.09 22.86 -5.23
N ASN A 553 16.25 22.27 -5.51
CA ASN A 553 17.02 21.53 -4.50
C ASN A 553 17.63 22.43 -3.44
N TYR A 554 18.18 23.59 -3.82
CA TYR A 554 18.67 24.53 -2.81
C TYR A 554 17.53 25.30 -2.13
N ASN A 555 16.40 25.57 -2.80
CA ASN A 555 15.24 26.19 -2.14
C ASN A 555 14.71 25.35 -0.96
N LEU A 556 14.77 24.01 -1.08
CA LEU A 556 14.48 23.11 0.03
C LEU A 556 15.33 23.38 1.26
N VAL A 557 16.65 23.44 1.06
CA VAL A 557 17.61 23.71 2.13
C VAL A 557 17.39 25.11 2.70
N TYR A 558 17.13 26.09 1.83
CA TYR A 558 16.83 27.47 2.19
C TYR A 558 15.61 27.58 3.12
N TYR A 559 14.47 26.99 2.75
CA TYR A 559 13.24 27.12 3.54
C TYR A 559 13.30 26.36 4.86
N VAL A 560 14.02 25.24 4.91
CA VAL A 560 14.30 24.53 6.17
C VAL A 560 15.19 25.38 7.09
N ALA A 561 16.23 26.02 6.56
CA ALA A 561 17.07 26.93 7.33
C ALA A 561 16.28 28.16 7.82
N LEU A 562 15.47 28.78 6.96
CA LEU A 562 14.62 29.93 7.31
C LEU A 562 13.59 29.56 8.40
N ALA A 563 12.94 28.41 8.29
CA ALA A 563 12.03 27.92 9.32
C ALA A 563 12.75 27.69 10.66
N THR A 564 13.99 27.18 10.62
CA THR A 564 14.82 27.01 11.81
C THR A 564 15.11 28.37 12.47
N PHE A 565 15.51 29.37 11.69
CA PHE A 565 15.73 30.73 12.18
C PHE A 565 14.48 31.39 12.78
N LEU A 566 13.32 31.24 12.14
CA LEU A 566 12.05 31.77 12.65
C LEU A 566 11.60 31.09 13.94
N TRP A 567 11.83 29.78 14.05
CA TRP A 567 11.60 29.06 15.29
C TRP A 567 12.57 29.50 16.38
N LEU A 568 13.86 29.67 16.04
CA LEU A 568 14.86 30.17 16.97
C LEU A 568 14.44 31.53 17.51
N TRP A 569 13.99 32.46 16.66
CA TRP A 569 13.51 33.80 17.05
C TRP A 569 12.44 33.80 18.14
N THR A 570 11.63 32.73 18.25
CA THR A 570 10.58 32.61 19.28
C THR A 570 11.11 32.20 20.67
N ARG A 571 12.40 31.87 20.79
CA ARG A 571 13.02 31.42 22.03
C ARG A 571 13.33 32.61 22.94
N ARG A 572 13.00 32.44 24.23
CA ARG A 572 13.15 33.51 25.23
C ARG A 572 14.62 33.81 25.59
N GLU A 573 15.49 32.81 25.51
CA GLU A 573 16.90 32.88 25.99
C GLU A 573 17.92 32.84 24.83
N ILE A 574 17.79 33.74 23.86
CA ILE A 574 18.78 33.86 22.75
C ILE A 574 19.77 34.99 23.05
N PRO A 575 21.09 34.76 22.94
CA PRO A 575 22.11 35.82 23.02
C PRO A 575 21.85 37.00 22.08
N SER A 576 22.16 38.22 22.53
CA SER A 576 21.90 39.45 21.76
C SER A 576 22.57 39.46 20.37
N PHE A 577 23.76 38.89 20.23
CA PHE A 577 24.45 38.81 18.94
C PHE A 577 23.70 37.94 17.93
N MET A 578 23.06 36.85 18.37
CA MET A 578 22.26 35.97 17.51
C MET A 578 20.96 36.66 17.08
N LYS A 579 20.37 37.51 17.92
CA LYS A 579 19.18 38.30 17.53
C LYS A 579 19.50 39.27 16.40
N ILE A 580 20.64 39.95 16.47
CA ILE A 580 21.11 40.84 15.40
C ILE A 580 21.34 40.04 14.11
N ALA A 581 21.99 38.88 14.20
CA ALA A 581 22.20 38.01 13.04
C ALA A 581 20.87 37.52 12.42
N LEU A 582 19.89 37.11 13.24
CA LEU A 582 18.56 36.70 12.77
C LEU A 582 17.82 37.84 12.06
N GLN A 583 17.89 39.07 12.58
CA GLN A 583 17.30 40.25 11.93
C GLN A 583 17.92 40.51 10.55
N SER A 584 19.25 40.39 10.43
CA SER A 584 19.94 40.51 9.14
C SER A 584 19.51 39.41 8.16
N ILE A 585 19.34 38.18 8.64
CA ILE A 585 18.88 37.04 7.82
C ILE A 585 17.43 37.24 7.34
N PHE A 586 16.53 37.72 8.20
CA PHE A 586 15.15 37.98 7.80
C PHE A 586 15.06 39.15 6.82
N THR A 587 15.83 40.21 7.03
CA THR A 587 15.96 41.32 6.07
C THR A 587 16.44 40.80 4.71
N PHE A 588 17.49 39.98 4.71
CA PHE A 588 17.98 39.34 3.48
C PHE A 588 16.91 38.46 2.82
N ALA A 589 16.14 37.68 3.59
CA ALA A 589 15.09 36.82 3.07
C ALA A 589 13.98 37.60 2.34
N VAL A 590 13.66 38.81 2.80
CA VAL A 590 12.70 39.71 2.16
C VAL A 590 13.28 40.34 0.89
N PHE A 591 14.53 40.80 0.91
CA PHE A 591 15.11 41.54 -0.22
C PHE A 591 15.92 40.69 -1.21
N LYS A 592 15.98 39.37 -1.03
CA LYS A 592 16.77 38.47 -1.90
C LYS A 592 16.35 38.52 -3.38
N ALA A 593 15.04 38.68 -3.66
CA ALA A 593 14.52 38.74 -5.02
C ALA A 593 15.00 40.02 -5.71
N PHE A 594 14.89 41.16 -5.03
CA PHE A 594 15.43 42.43 -5.50
C PHE A 594 16.95 42.38 -5.74
N LEU A 595 17.72 41.76 -4.83
CA LEU A 595 19.17 41.63 -5.01
C LEU A 595 19.52 40.76 -6.22
N LYS A 596 18.77 39.68 -6.45
CA LYS A 596 18.89 38.81 -7.63
C LYS A 596 18.70 39.62 -8.92
N ASP A 597 17.63 40.41 -8.98
CA ASP A 597 17.28 41.21 -10.16
C ASP A 597 18.27 42.35 -10.39
N LEU A 598 18.74 43.01 -9.31
CA LEU A 598 19.79 44.02 -9.38
C LEU A 598 21.10 43.43 -9.93
N LEU A 599 21.55 42.27 -9.43
CA LEU A 599 22.76 41.61 -9.90
C LEU A 599 22.65 41.18 -11.38
N MET A 600 21.48 40.72 -11.80
CA MET A 600 21.26 40.28 -13.17
C MET A 600 21.16 41.45 -14.15
N GLN A 601 20.37 42.47 -13.82
CA GLN A 601 20.03 43.56 -14.75
C GLN A 601 21.01 44.73 -14.71
N TYR A 602 21.58 45.05 -13.55
CA TYR A 602 22.50 46.17 -13.39
C TYR A 602 23.97 45.77 -13.57
N TYR A 603 24.36 44.60 -13.02
CA TYR A 603 25.73 44.11 -13.10
C TYR A 603 25.96 43.07 -14.20
N GLY A 604 24.91 42.70 -14.95
CA GLY A 604 25.00 41.78 -16.08
C GLY A 604 25.44 40.36 -15.71
N ILE A 605 25.23 39.93 -14.45
CA ILE A 605 25.66 38.63 -13.98
C ILE A 605 24.83 37.52 -14.64
N SER A 606 25.52 36.51 -15.20
CA SER A 606 24.86 35.39 -15.88
C SER A 606 24.03 34.55 -14.92
N SER A 607 22.96 33.93 -15.43
CA SER A 607 22.05 33.10 -14.64
C SER A 607 22.73 31.91 -13.95
N TRP A 608 23.79 31.36 -14.56
CA TRP A 608 24.59 30.28 -13.98
C TRP A 608 25.47 30.73 -12.82
N ILE A 609 26.09 31.92 -12.91
CA ILE A 609 26.88 32.47 -11.81
C ILE A 609 25.97 32.80 -10.63
N LEU A 610 24.78 33.35 -10.92
CA LEU A 610 23.78 33.66 -9.91
C LEU A 610 23.27 32.39 -9.20
N LEU A 611 23.12 31.28 -9.93
CA LEU A 611 22.79 29.97 -9.36
C LEU A 611 23.84 29.49 -8.36
N ILE A 612 25.13 29.68 -8.68
CA ILE A 612 26.25 29.33 -7.79
C ILE A 612 26.25 30.22 -6.55
N ILE A 613 26.06 31.53 -6.71
CA ILE A 613 25.97 32.47 -5.59
C ILE A 613 24.83 32.06 -4.66
N HIS A 614 23.66 31.74 -5.20
CA HIS A 614 22.50 31.28 -4.43
C HIS A 614 22.77 29.99 -3.66
N PHE A 615 23.44 29.03 -4.31
CA PHE A 615 23.83 27.78 -3.66
C PHE A 615 24.77 28.05 -2.47
N LEU A 616 25.82 28.87 -2.66
CA LEU A 616 26.78 29.20 -1.61
C LEU A 616 26.12 29.92 -0.43
N VAL A 617 25.26 30.90 -0.70
CA VAL A 617 24.50 31.63 0.33
C VAL A 617 23.56 30.68 1.09
N THR A 618 22.92 29.74 0.40
CA THR A 618 22.03 28.75 1.02
C THR A 618 22.80 27.79 1.92
N VAL A 619 23.95 27.28 1.47
CA VAL A 619 24.84 26.43 2.28
C VAL A 619 25.31 27.19 3.53
N PHE A 620 25.72 28.44 3.37
CA PHE A 620 26.12 29.29 4.50
C PHE A 620 24.98 29.45 5.52
N MET A 621 23.77 29.75 5.05
CA MET A 621 22.59 29.85 5.94
C MET A 621 22.26 28.52 6.63
N ALA A 622 22.38 27.38 5.96
CA ALA A 622 22.17 26.08 6.57
C ALA A 622 23.22 25.78 7.66
N LEU A 623 24.49 26.08 7.40
CA LEU A 623 25.57 25.94 8.38
C LEU A 623 25.34 26.84 9.60
N MET A 624 24.93 28.09 9.39
CA MET A 624 24.56 29.00 10.47
C MET A 624 23.34 28.52 11.26
N ALA A 625 22.31 27.99 10.60
CA ALA A 625 21.13 27.44 11.25
C ALA A 625 21.50 26.28 12.17
N MET A 626 22.36 25.37 11.69
CA MET A 626 22.87 24.25 12.49
C MET A 626 23.70 24.73 13.69
N ALA A 627 24.61 25.69 13.48
CA ALA A 627 25.43 26.26 14.55
C ALA A 627 24.56 26.95 15.63
N PHE A 628 23.60 27.77 15.22
CA PHE A 628 22.71 28.50 16.13
C PHE A 628 21.80 27.53 16.90
N TYR A 629 21.33 26.49 16.23
CA TYR A 629 20.53 25.44 16.84
C TYR A 629 21.33 24.63 17.88
N ALA A 630 22.60 24.29 17.57
CA ALA A 630 23.49 23.58 18.50
C ALA A 630 23.80 24.38 19.77
N VAL A 631 23.94 25.71 19.66
CA VAL A 631 24.18 26.60 20.81
C VAL A 631 23.00 26.64 21.79
N ILE A 632 21.76 26.40 21.33
CA ILE A 632 20.54 26.53 22.14
C ILE A 632 20.07 25.19 22.75
N GLN A 633 20.59 24.05 22.29
CA GLN A 633 20.32 22.75 22.93
C GLN A 633 21.16 22.61 24.21
N PRO A 634 20.57 22.48 25.42
CA PRO A 634 21.35 22.17 26.61
C PRO A 634 21.99 20.78 26.44
N HIS A 635 23.27 20.66 26.81
CA HIS A 635 24.00 19.39 26.90
C HIS A 635 23.23 18.43 27.83
N ASN A 636 22.36 17.60 27.28
CA ASN A 636 21.70 16.51 28.02
C ASN A 636 22.70 15.35 28.17
N GLY A 637 23.54 15.45 29.19
CA GLY A 637 24.19 14.29 29.78
C GLY A 637 23.24 13.63 30.77
N ARG A 638 22.65 12.49 30.38
CA ARG A 638 22.43 11.24 31.14
C ARG A 638 21.51 10.30 30.38
#